data_AF-A0A8J3YWT0-F1
#
_entry.id   AF-A0A8J3YWT0-F1
#
_cell.length_a   1.000
_cell.length_b   1.000
_cell.length_c   1.000
_cell.angle_alpha   90.00
_cell.angle_beta   90.00
_cell.angle_gamma   90.00
#
_symmetry.space_group_name_H-M   'P 1'
#
loop_
_entity.id
_entity.type
_entity.pdbx_description
1 polymer ?
#
loop_
_entity_poly.entity_id
_entity_poly.type
_entity_poly.pdbx_seq_one_letter_code
_entity_poly.pdbx_strand_id
1 'polypeptide(L)'
;MARHQRAPRPRAHWSVLALATVALFATLALDGFARNAGGGTAPPGRFGTQSAPGYAGPVVLPDGGARRLPDGTVALTFDDGPDPLWTPRVLDTLKRHGVKATFFVVGTKVNAHPELVRRIAAEGHALGLHSFSHHDLGGLSPQRRAMEFNLTSRAVARATGQDVRLFRPPYAGTPTATDPAPVEEARRRGYVTVLADLDTKDWSRPGAAAIAGAAAPVGPGGAVVLMHDGGGDRSQTVAALDVLLPALAARGVRTVTVPDGLSDVDVGPVPAQRRERAQGWAFALAQRVSSWVAGVLFVLLIVASVLALARIGIQGYSARRHARRRRREPPGFGTPPVSVVVPAHNEAANIAATVRSLVDNAYPGLEVVVVDDGSTDDTAGIVERLDLPGVRLLRRPNGGKSDALRAGVAAASHDVLVLVDGDTIVEPNTIALLVRSFDDPTVGAVAGNAKVANRGGVLGRWQHLEYVVAFNLDRRVYETVGCMPTVPGALGAFRRAALEQAGGLSSDTLAEDTDLTMAVCRAGWRVVYDDAACAWTEAPGTWRGLWRQRYRWCFGTMQAMWKHRASVREDGAGGRLGRRAIPYIVLFQIVQPLLAPIVDVYMLYSLCFQPLSWTTAIWLVLHAAQLAVSVYAFRLDKEPTGPLWTLPLQQVVYRQLIYLVVLQSAVTALVGARLGWQTAPRTGKAAAVQPRQSIVILMRRGEYRDPRWARLLVACGTVLALISAAALVGGRYLLQRYEDSVRRADLLGPTAVYDRDGPLNILLMGVDWRRGQSGFIRADTVLVLHVPRERDRAYLFSLPRDTIVDIPAEPATGFVGGRDRLNAAFAYGAGEAQDRARGGRLLARAAAKMTGLPGFSAAALVDFYGFTEIVAALGGVDMCVDAETHSTASGVVYPVGCQRMNGTSALDYVRQRKSLATGDYARQRHQQQLIKAIAREARRQNLAGDPTRLDRIVRAAGAALTVTTGPVSPTQFLFGLHRIPPEKIILVRTAGHSIPHPPGTPYLGEELEPEAFDLFAAVRDGRLDDFVATHPHLVNQEG
;
A
#
# COMPACT_ATOMS: atom_id res chain seq x y z
N MET A 1 -2.50 55.08 29.23
CA MET A 1 -3.55 54.15 28.76
C MET A 1 -3.58 54.13 27.24
N ALA A 2 -2.92 53.16 26.59
CA ALA A 2 -3.03 52.96 25.14
C ALA A 2 -4.12 51.92 24.86
N ARG A 3 -5.14 52.29 24.07
CA ARG A 3 -6.22 51.39 23.63
C ARG A 3 -5.61 50.18 22.90
N HIS A 4 -5.56 49.03 23.58
CA HIS A 4 -5.15 47.75 23.01
C HIS A 4 -6.19 47.26 21.99
N GLN A 5 -5.98 47.59 20.71
CA GLN A 5 -6.78 47.03 19.63
C GLN A 5 -6.51 45.51 19.54
N ARG A 6 -7.53 44.71 19.87
CA ARG A 6 -7.56 43.27 19.56
C ARG A 6 -7.51 43.12 18.04
N ALA A 7 -6.37 42.70 17.48
CA ALA A 7 -6.30 42.34 16.07
C ALA A 7 -7.38 41.27 15.77
N PRO A 8 -8.19 41.44 14.70
CA PRO A 8 -9.17 40.42 14.32
C PRO A 8 -8.45 39.10 14.08
N ARG A 9 -8.93 38.02 14.71
CA ARG A 9 -8.41 36.67 14.43
C ARG A 9 -8.58 36.43 12.93
N PRO A 10 -7.52 36.21 12.15
CA PRO A 10 -7.66 36.06 10.71
C PRO A 10 -8.41 34.77 10.45
N ARG A 11 -9.72 34.79 10.17
CA ARG A 11 -10.53 33.58 9.91
C ARG A 11 -10.20 32.93 8.56
N ALA A 12 -9.51 33.66 7.68
CA ALA A 12 -9.19 33.23 6.32
C ALA A 12 -8.34 31.94 6.23
N HIS A 13 -7.53 31.63 7.25
CA HIS A 13 -6.71 30.41 7.24
C HIS A 13 -7.53 29.11 7.19
N TRP A 14 -8.75 29.10 7.74
CA TRP A 14 -9.63 27.93 7.65
C TRP A 14 -10.15 27.70 6.23
N SER A 15 -10.50 28.78 5.52
CA SER A 15 -10.92 28.71 4.11
C SER A 15 -9.76 28.26 3.22
N VAL A 16 -8.55 28.78 3.46
CA VAL A 16 -7.33 28.35 2.75
C VAL A 16 -7.03 26.87 3.01
N LEU A 17 -7.13 26.42 4.26
CA LEU A 17 -6.92 25.00 4.61
C LEU A 17 -7.95 24.09 3.93
N ALA A 18 -9.22 24.47 3.92
CA ALA A 18 -10.28 23.70 3.26
C ALA A 18 -10.03 23.59 1.75
N LEU A 19 -9.72 24.71 1.09
CA LEU A 19 -9.39 24.73 -0.34
C LEU A 19 -8.14 23.91 -0.65
N ALA A 20 -7.08 24.03 0.16
CA ALA A 20 -5.86 23.25 0.01
C ALA A 20 -6.12 21.75 0.19
N THR A 21 -6.99 21.37 1.12
CA THR A 21 -7.38 19.97 1.35
C THR A 21 -8.15 19.40 0.16
N VAL A 22 -9.13 20.15 -0.38
CA VAL A 22 -9.87 19.74 -1.58
C VAL A 22 -8.93 19.61 -2.78
N ALA A 23 -8.03 20.56 -2.99
CA ALA A 23 -7.02 20.50 -4.04
C ALA A 23 -6.07 19.29 -3.87
N LEU A 24 -5.69 18.96 -2.63
CA LEU A 24 -4.88 17.78 -2.33
C LEU A 24 -5.60 16.48 -2.69
N PHE A 25 -6.88 16.33 -2.31
CA PHE A 25 -7.64 15.14 -2.67
C PHE A 25 -7.89 15.05 -4.18
N ALA A 26 -8.16 16.16 -4.87
CA ALA A 26 -8.30 16.18 -6.32
C ALA A 26 -6.99 15.77 -7.02
N THR A 27 -5.84 16.27 -6.56
CA THR A 27 -4.53 15.89 -7.09
C THR A 27 -4.20 14.42 -6.81
N LEU A 28 -4.51 13.90 -5.62
CA LEU A 28 -4.33 12.49 -5.30
C LEU A 28 -5.26 11.58 -6.11
N ALA A 29 -6.51 12.00 -6.33
CA ALA A 29 -7.45 11.26 -7.17
C ALA A 29 -6.98 11.19 -8.62
N LEU A 30 -6.42 12.29 -9.15
CA LEU A 30 -5.79 12.31 -10.48
C LEU A 30 -4.59 11.34 -10.55
N ASP A 31 -3.78 11.25 -9.49
CA ASP A 31 -2.62 10.36 -9.44
C ASP A 31 -3.06 8.90 -9.42
N GLY A 32 -4.01 8.56 -8.54
CA GLY A 32 -4.58 7.23 -8.42
C GLY A 32 -5.23 6.80 -9.74
N PHE A 33 -5.97 7.70 -10.40
CA PHE A 33 -6.52 7.47 -11.72
C PHE A 33 -5.42 7.23 -12.77
N ALA A 34 -4.37 8.04 -12.82
CA ALA A 34 -3.31 7.92 -13.82
C ALA A 34 -2.45 6.66 -13.63
N ARG A 35 -2.15 6.26 -12.39
CA ARG A 35 -1.31 5.06 -12.10
C ARG A 35 -2.08 3.75 -12.19
N ASN A 36 -3.30 3.68 -11.66
CA ASN A 36 -4.12 2.47 -11.77
C ASN A 36 -4.75 2.31 -13.16
N ALA A 37 -4.67 3.35 -14.01
CA ALA A 37 -4.92 3.21 -15.43
C ALA A 37 -3.66 2.73 -16.19
N GLY A 38 -2.44 2.94 -15.69
CA GLY A 38 -1.19 2.71 -16.43
C GLY A 38 -0.64 1.27 -16.46
N GLY A 39 -1.38 0.26 -16.00
CA GLY A 39 -0.93 -1.13 -16.03
C GLY A 39 -1.45 -1.95 -14.86
N GLY A 40 -2.27 -2.94 -15.17
CA GLY A 40 -2.61 -4.05 -14.28
C GLY A 40 -3.54 -3.73 -13.12
N THR A 41 -4.86 -3.70 -13.37
CA THR A 41 -5.94 -4.30 -12.55
C THR A 41 -7.29 -3.69 -12.95
N ALA A 42 -7.82 -4.07 -14.12
CA ALA A 42 -9.24 -3.99 -14.42
C ALA A 42 -9.58 -5.13 -15.40
N PRO A 43 -10.81 -5.66 -15.40
CA PRO A 43 -11.18 -6.91 -16.05
C PRO A 43 -10.81 -6.93 -17.54
N PRO A 44 -10.29 -8.05 -18.10
CA PRO A 44 -10.66 -8.41 -19.47
C PRO A 44 -12.17 -8.66 -19.44
N GLY A 45 -12.93 -7.58 -19.61
CA GLY A 45 -14.38 -7.59 -19.61
C GLY A 45 -14.86 -8.12 -20.95
N ARG A 46 -15.62 -9.22 -20.90
CA ARG A 46 -16.56 -9.70 -21.93
C ARG A 46 -16.07 -9.48 -23.37
N PHE A 47 -15.43 -10.50 -23.96
CA PHE A 47 -15.61 -10.72 -25.39
C PHE A 47 -17.08 -11.03 -25.63
N GLY A 48 -17.87 -9.99 -25.90
CA GLY A 48 -19.14 -10.16 -26.60
C GLY A 48 -18.79 -10.83 -27.91
N THR A 49 -19.26 -12.06 -28.07
CA THR A 49 -19.22 -12.82 -29.32
C THR A 49 -20.00 -12.07 -30.39
N GLN A 50 -19.35 -11.12 -31.05
CA GLN A 50 -19.67 -10.77 -32.42
C GLN A 50 -18.34 -10.80 -33.16
N SER A 51 -18.06 -11.94 -33.78
CA SER A 51 -17.09 -12.03 -34.86
C SER A 51 -17.59 -11.13 -35.98
N ALA A 52 -17.18 -9.86 -35.97
CA ALA A 52 -17.35 -9.02 -37.13
C ALA A 52 -16.54 -9.63 -38.29
N PRO A 53 -17.02 -9.55 -39.54
CA PRO A 53 -16.20 -9.91 -40.69
C PRO A 53 -14.89 -9.11 -40.61
N GLY A 54 -13.76 -9.83 -40.62
CA GLY A 54 -12.44 -9.20 -40.56
C GLY A 54 -12.26 -8.19 -41.69
N TYR A 55 -11.49 -7.14 -41.43
CA TYR A 55 -11.28 -6.10 -42.44
C TYR A 55 -10.48 -6.65 -43.63
N ALA A 56 -10.85 -6.26 -44.85
CA ALA A 56 -10.21 -6.76 -46.09
C ALA A 56 -8.72 -6.35 -46.23
N GLY A 57 -8.24 -5.44 -45.37
CA GLY A 57 -6.87 -4.98 -45.31
C GLY A 57 -6.48 -4.45 -43.91
N PRO A 58 -5.16 -4.31 -43.65
CA PRO A 58 -4.59 -3.83 -42.38
C PRO A 58 -4.93 -2.37 -42.06
N VAL A 59 -5.28 -1.55 -43.05
CA VAL A 59 -5.58 -0.13 -42.85
C VAL A 59 -7.06 0.11 -43.06
N VAL A 60 -7.77 0.55 -42.01
CA VAL A 60 -9.19 0.88 -42.05
C VAL A 60 -9.36 2.40 -42.05
N LEU A 61 -10.01 2.91 -43.10
CA LEU A 61 -10.24 4.32 -43.35
C LEU A 61 -11.50 4.86 -42.63
N PRO A 62 -11.64 6.20 -42.50
CA PRO A 62 -12.80 6.82 -41.84
C PRO A 62 -14.13 6.59 -42.58
N ASP A 63 -14.10 6.28 -43.87
CA ASP A 63 -15.28 5.91 -44.65
C ASP A 63 -15.69 4.44 -44.47
N GLY A 64 -14.88 3.64 -43.75
CA GLY A 64 -15.07 2.21 -43.52
C GLY A 64 -14.38 1.32 -44.55
N GLY A 65 -13.73 1.88 -45.57
CA GLY A 65 -12.94 1.13 -46.54
C GLY A 65 -11.67 0.53 -45.90
N ALA A 66 -11.31 -0.70 -46.27
CA ALA A 66 -10.07 -1.35 -45.83
C ALA A 66 -9.07 -1.46 -46.99
N ARG A 67 -7.79 -1.14 -46.73
CA ARG A 67 -6.72 -1.06 -47.74
C ARG A 67 -5.45 -1.78 -47.29
N ARG A 68 -4.63 -2.15 -48.28
CA ARG A 68 -3.26 -2.68 -48.13
C ARG A 68 -2.25 -1.62 -48.58
N LEU A 69 -1.01 -1.79 -48.15
CA LEU A 69 0.09 -0.95 -48.64
C LEU A 69 0.48 -1.35 -50.08
N PRO A 70 1.08 -0.44 -50.86
CA PRO A 70 1.55 -0.72 -52.21
C PRO A 70 2.56 -1.86 -52.27
N ASP A 71 2.56 -2.58 -53.39
CA ASP A 71 3.48 -3.67 -53.63
C ASP A 71 4.95 -3.22 -53.51
N GLY A 72 5.80 -4.11 -52.98
CA GLY A 72 7.22 -3.85 -52.73
C GLY A 72 7.50 -2.91 -51.55
N THR A 73 6.51 -2.61 -50.69
CA THR A 73 6.70 -1.74 -49.53
C THR A 73 6.45 -2.42 -48.19
N VAL A 74 7.16 -1.99 -47.14
CA VAL A 74 6.96 -2.47 -45.76
C VAL A 74 6.91 -1.29 -44.80
N ALA A 75 5.86 -1.22 -43.99
CA ALA A 75 5.79 -0.26 -42.88
C ALA A 75 6.10 -0.94 -41.55
N LEU A 76 7.22 -0.56 -40.95
CA LEU A 76 7.55 -0.98 -39.58
C LEU A 76 6.76 -0.14 -38.59
N THR A 77 6.02 -0.80 -37.71
CA THR A 77 5.20 -0.17 -36.67
C THR A 77 5.64 -0.61 -35.27
N PHE A 78 5.67 0.32 -34.32
CA PHE A 78 6.08 0.08 -32.94
C PHE A 78 5.01 0.52 -31.95
N ASP A 79 4.58 -0.40 -31.09
CA ASP A 79 3.57 -0.18 -30.06
C ASP A 79 4.20 -0.15 -28.66
N ASP A 80 3.40 0.28 -27.67
CA ASP A 80 3.72 0.40 -26.23
C ASP A 80 4.71 1.49 -25.84
N GLY A 81 5.32 2.22 -26.76
CA GLY A 81 6.21 3.34 -26.46
C GLY A 81 5.49 4.64 -26.05
N PRO A 82 6.25 5.71 -25.73
CA PRO A 82 7.71 5.73 -25.63
C PRO A 82 8.24 5.15 -24.30
N ASP A 83 9.25 4.31 -24.38
CA ASP A 83 10.02 3.77 -23.26
C ASP A 83 11.38 4.49 -23.15
N PRO A 84 11.82 4.93 -21.96
CA PRO A 84 13.04 5.70 -21.79
C PRO A 84 14.33 4.93 -22.12
N LEU A 85 14.30 3.60 -22.12
CA LEU A 85 15.45 2.76 -22.41
C LEU A 85 15.41 2.22 -23.85
N TRP A 86 14.24 1.79 -24.31
CA TRP A 86 14.11 1.03 -25.56
C TRP A 86 13.79 1.89 -26.77
N THR A 87 12.87 2.85 -26.68
CA THR A 87 12.55 3.76 -27.80
C THR A 87 13.78 4.47 -28.36
N PRO A 88 14.70 5.03 -27.55
CA PRO A 88 15.93 5.62 -28.08
C PRO A 88 16.78 4.64 -28.88
N ARG A 89 16.91 3.39 -28.43
CA ARG A 89 17.73 2.36 -29.08
C ARG A 89 17.11 1.89 -30.39
N VAL A 90 15.79 1.81 -30.45
CA VAL A 90 15.05 1.56 -31.70
C VAL A 90 15.30 2.70 -32.68
N LEU A 91 15.13 3.97 -32.25
CA LEU A 91 15.38 5.14 -33.09
C LEU A 91 16.82 5.20 -33.60
N ASP A 92 17.81 4.99 -32.73
CA ASP A 92 19.23 4.96 -33.11
C ASP A 92 19.50 3.89 -34.17
N THR A 93 18.85 2.73 -34.03
CA THR A 93 19.01 1.62 -34.98
C THR A 93 18.36 1.95 -36.32
N LEU A 94 17.13 2.45 -36.33
CA LEU A 94 16.45 2.91 -37.54
C LEU A 94 17.26 4.00 -38.27
N LYS A 95 17.82 4.95 -37.51
CA LYS A 95 18.68 6.01 -38.04
C LYS A 95 19.97 5.47 -38.66
N ARG A 96 20.64 4.49 -38.03
CA ARG A 96 21.84 3.84 -38.60
C ARG A 96 21.56 3.21 -39.98
N HIS A 97 20.36 2.66 -40.17
CA HIS A 97 19.94 2.05 -41.43
C HIS A 97 19.23 3.02 -42.39
N GLY A 98 19.07 4.30 -42.01
CA GLY A 98 18.40 5.31 -42.85
C GLY A 98 16.89 5.10 -43.03
N VAL A 99 16.24 4.35 -42.12
CA VAL A 99 14.83 3.93 -42.25
C VAL A 99 13.91 4.79 -41.37
N LYS A 100 12.70 5.05 -41.85
CA LYS A 100 11.59 5.66 -41.10
C LYS A 100 10.52 4.62 -40.78
N ALA A 101 9.76 4.86 -39.71
CA ALA A 101 8.81 3.92 -39.13
C ALA A 101 7.61 4.67 -38.53
N THR A 102 6.59 3.96 -38.09
CA THR A 102 5.40 4.53 -37.44
C THR A 102 5.30 4.06 -35.99
N PHE A 103 5.11 4.97 -35.04
CA PHE A 103 5.03 4.66 -33.60
C PHE A 103 3.64 4.92 -33.06
N PHE A 104 3.00 3.91 -32.48
CA PHE A 104 1.72 4.03 -31.78
C PHE A 104 1.98 4.23 -30.28
N VAL A 105 1.80 5.47 -29.82
CA VAL A 105 2.24 5.89 -28.49
C VAL A 105 1.13 5.84 -27.46
N VAL A 106 1.47 5.42 -26.24
CA VAL A 106 0.57 5.38 -25.09
C VAL A 106 0.60 6.73 -24.37
N GLY A 107 -0.57 7.36 -24.19
CA GLY A 107 -0.66 8.76 -23.74
C GLY A 107 -0.04 9.05 -22.37
N THR A 108 -0.13 8.13 -21.42
CA THR A 108 0.56 8.23 -20.11
C THR A 108 2.09 8.27 -20.27
N LYS A 109 2.65 7.48 -21.20
CA LYS A 109 4.07 7.46 -21.53
C LYS A 109 4.51 8.70 -22.31
N VAL A 110 3.67 9.20 -23.21
CA VAL A 110 3.89 10.49 -23.89
C VAL A 110 4.03 11.64 -22.88
N ASN A 111 3.19 11.66 -21.85
CA ASN A 111 3.26 12.69 -20.80
C ASN A 111 4.52 12.57 -19.92
N ALA A 112 4.99 11.34 -19.69
CA ALA A 112 6.20 11.05 -18.94
C ALA A 112 7.47 11.41 -19.74
N HIS A 113 7.49 11.09 -21.04
CA HIS A 113 8.64 11.21 -21.93
C HIS A 113 8.35 12.01 -23.22
N PRO A 114 7.89 13.27 -23.13
CA PRO A 114 7.54 14.08 -24.30
C PRO A 114 8.74 14.42 -25.19
N GLU A 115 9.96 14.39 -24.66
CA GLU A 115 11.21 14.51 -25.41
C GLU A 115 11.40 13.38 -26.42
N LEU A 116 11.00 12.15 -26.09
CA LEU A 116 11.13 11.03 -27.01
C LEU A 116 10.13 11.12 -28.14
N VAL A 117 8.90 11.55 -27.88
CA VAL A 117 7.89 11.77 -28.94
C VAL A 117 8.31 12.90 -29.87
N ARG A 118 8.90 13.98 -29.35
CA ARG A 118 9.52 15.03 -30.18
C ARG A 118 10.64 14.49 -31.03
N ARG A 119 11.48 13.61 -30.48
CA ARG A 119 12.57 12.96 -31.21
C ARG A 119 12.03 12.08 -32.34
N ILE A 120 11.01 11.25 -32.07
CA ILE A 120 10.31 10.43 -33.07
C ILE A 120 9.86 11.32 -34.24
N ALA A 121 9.13 12.40 -33.95
CA ALA A 121 8.63 13.32 -34.98
C ALA A 121 9.76 14.09 -35.71
N ALA A 122 10.74 14.61 -34.99
CA ALA A 122 11.86 15.39 -35.55
C ALA A 122 12.78 14.54 -36.44
N GLU A 123 12.91 13.24 -36.15
CA GLU A 123 13.63 12.30 -37.00
C GLU A 123 12.78 11.84 -38.21
N GLY A 124 11.56 12.35 -38.39
CA GLY A 124 10.72 12.07 -39.56
C GLY A 124 9.96 10.75 -39.51
N HIS A 125 9.78 10.16 -38.33
CA HIS A 125 8.91 9.01 -38.12
C HIS A 125 7.44 9.46 -37.98
N ALA A 126 6.50 8.61 -38.35
CA ALA A 126 5.07 8.88 -38.18
C ALA A 126 4.60 8.50 -36.76
N LEU A 127 3.53 9.14 -36.29
CA LEU A 127 2.94 8.92 -34.97
C LEU A 127 1.47 8.51 -35.08
N GLY A 128 1.05 7.61 -34.20
CA GLY A 128 -0.34 7.22 -34.01
C GLY A 128 -0.69 7.05 -32.52
N LEU A 129 -1.97 6.97 -32.21
CA LEU A 129 -2.47 6.81 -30.85
C LEU A 129 -2.58 5.32 -30.47
N HIS A 130 -2.18 4.98 -29.25
CA HIS A 130 -2.35 3.63 -28.68
C HIS A 130 -3.10 3.64 -27.34
N SER A 131 -4.16 4.45 -27.25
CA SER A 131 -4.90 4.81 -26.03
C SER A 131 -4.07 5.55 -24.98
N PHE A 132 -4.73 6.07 -23.93
CA PHE A 132 -4.05 6.88 -22.92
C PHE A 132 -3.41 5.97 -21.87
N SER A 133 -4.15 4.93 -21.49
CA SER A 133 -3.86 4.05 -20.36
C SER A 133 -3.42 2.63 -20.76
N HIS A 134 -3.45 2.29 -22.05
CA HIS A 134 -3.18 0.92 -22.53
C HIS A 134 -4.23 -0.11 -22.05
N HIS A 135 -5.46 0.35 -21.79
CA HIS A 135 -6.59 -0.52 -21.50
C HIS A 135 -7.16 -1.12 -22.79
N ASP A 136 -7.72 -2.33 -22.70
CA ASP A 136 -8.56 -2.87 -23.75
C ASP A 136 -9.81 -2.00 -23.90
N LEU A 137 -9.92 -1.35 -25.06
CA LEU A 137 -10.99 -0.40 -25.34
C LEU A 137 -12.33 -1.10 -25.59
N GLY A 138 -12.35 -2.37 -26.00
CA GLY A 138 -13.58 -3.14 -26.26
C GLY A 138 -14.48 -3.20 -25.03
N GLY A 139 -13.88 -3.48 -23.87
CA GLY A 139 -14.57 -3.60 -22.58
C GLY A 139 -14.96 -2.28 -21.88
N LEU A 140 -14.64 -1.11 -22.45
CA LEU A 140 -14.88 0.19 -21.82
C LEU A 140 -16.24 0.81 -22.22
N SER A 141 -16.79 1.69 -21.38
CA SER A 141 -17.96 2.50 -21.77
C SER A 141 -17.59 3.49 -22.89
N PRO A 142 -18.56 3.92 -23.73
CA PRO A 142 -18.31 4.91 -24.79
C PRO A 142 -17.67 6.20 -24.28
N GLN A 143 -18.10 6.71 -23.13
CA GLN A 143 -17.53 7.92 -22.53
C GLN A 143 -16.07 7.70 -22.09
N ARG A 144 -15.75 6.52 -21.55
CA ARG A 144 -14.37 6.21 -21.15
C ARG A 144 -13.49 6.03 -22.39
N ARG A 145 -13.93 5.30 -23.42
CA ARG A 145 -13.21 5.22 -24.70
C ARG A 145 -12.93 6.61 -25.28
N ALA A 146 -13.95 7.47 -25.32
CA ALA A 146 -13.81 8.84 -25.79
C ALA A 146 -12.74 9.63 -25.02
N MET A 147 -12.66 9.42 -23.70
CA MET A 147 -11.63 10.01 -22.86
C MET A 147 -10.22 9.49 -23.21
N GLU A 148 -10.04 8.19 -23.45
CA GLU A 148 -8.76 7.61 -23.87
C GLU A 148 -8.23 8.25 -25.15
N PHE A 149 -9.07 8.40 -26.18
CA PHE A 149 -8.68 9.09 -27.43
C PHE A 149 -8.31 10.55 -27.18
N ASN A 150 -9.20 11.31 -26.52
CA ASN A 150 -9.01 12.74 -26.30
C ASN A 150 -7.74 13.04 -25.49
N LEU A 151 -7.46 12.26 -24.43
CA LEU A 151 -6.29 12.47 -23.61
C LEU A 151 -4.99 12.11 -24.34
N THR A 152 -4.99 11.05 -25.15
CA THR A 152 -3.81 10.63 -25.93
C THR A 152 -3.48 11.66 -27.02
N SER A 153 -4.48 12.08 -27.80
CA SER A 153 -4.30 13.11 -28.83
C SER A 153 -3.76 14.42 -28.21
N ARG A 154 -4.34 14.88 -27.09
CA ARG A 154 -3.84 16.08 -26.37
C ARG A 154 -2.40 15.92 -25.85
N ALA A 155 -2.02 14.72 -25.40
CA ALA A 155 -0.66 14.45 -24.96
C ALA A 155 0.34 14.56 -26.12
N VAL A 156 0.00 13.99 -27.28
CA VAL A 156 0.79 14.09 -28.51
C VAL A 156 0.85 15.54 -29.01
N ALA A 157 -0.29 16.23 -29.12
CA ALA A 157 -0.39 17.62 -29.52
C ALA A 157 0.47 18.55 -28.65
N ARG A 158 0.52 18.31 -27.34
CA ARG A 158 1.42 19.02 -26.43
C ARG A 158 2.89 18.74 -26.74
N ALA A 159 3.24 17.48 -26.93
CA ALA A 159 4.62 17.06 -27.13
C ALA A 159 5.18 17.58 -28.46
N THR A 160 4.47 17.40 -29.56
CA THR A 160 4.98 17.65 -30.93
C THR A 160 4.44 18.93 -31.56
N GLY A 161 3.33 19.47 -31.05
CA GLY A 161 2.58 20.54 -31.73
C GLY A 161 1.75 20.04 -32.90
N GLN A 162 1.62 18.73 -33.08
CA GLN A 162 0.90 18.09 -34.18
C GLN A 162 -0.27 17.26 -33.64
N ASP A 163 -1.40 17.27 -34.34
CA ASP A 163 -2.47 16.30 -34.18
C ASP A 163 -2.25 15.14 -35.17
N VAL A 164 -2.48 13.92 -34.69
CA VAL A 164 -2.19 12.69 -35.43
C VAL A 164 -3.48 12.00 -35.81
N ARG A 165 -3.54 11.44 -37.02
CA ARG A 165 -4.74 10.80 -37.56
C ARG A 165 -4.69 9.27 -37.53
N LEU A 166 -3.58 8.69 -37.08
CA LEU A 166 -3.42 7.25 -36.98
C LEU A 166 -3.82 6.75 -35.59
N PHE A 167 -4.44 5.59 -35.54
CA PHE A 167 -4.81 4.91 -34.31
C PHE A 167 -4.57 3.40 -34.42
N ARG A 168 -4.16 2.78 -33.32
CA ARG A 168 -4.14 1.33 -33.17
C ARG A 168 -4.73 0.94 -31.81
N PRO A 169 -5.75 0.07 -31.76
CA PRO A 169 -6.30 -0.38 -30.49
C PRO A 169 -5.31 -1.29 -29.74
N PRO A 170 -5.13 -1.09 -28.42
CA PRO A 170 -4.39 -2.03 -27.57
C PRO A 170 -4.95 -3.46 -27.67
N TYR A 171 -4.07 -4.46 -27.60
CA TYR A 171 -4.38 -5.89 -27.65
C TYR A 171 -5.02 -6.41 -28.95
N ALA A 172 -5.31 -5.53 -29.91
CA ALA A 172 -5.98 -5.85 -31.18
C ALA A 172 -5.11 -5.39 -32.37
N GLY A 173 -4.12 -6.22 -32.69
CA GLY A 173 -3.08 -5.88 -33.66
C GLY A 173 -3.33 -6.32 -35.10
N THR A 174 -4.41 -7.07 -35.41
CA THR A 174 -4.61 -7.65 -36.75
C THR A 174 -6.07 -7.55 -37.25
N PRO A 175 -6.31 -7.53 -38.58
CA PRO A 175 -7.66 -7.43 -39.17
C PRO A 175 -8.68 -8.49 -38.73
N THR A 176 -8.20 -9.65 -38.29
CA THR A 176 -9.02 -10.80 -37.90
C THR A 176 -9.22 -10.94 -36.39
N ALA A 177 -8.53 -10.12 -35.58
CA ALA A 177 -8.57 -10.16 -34.12
C ALA A 177 -8.72 -8.76 -33.53
N THR A 178 -9.76 -8.03 -33.96
CA THR A 178 -10.05 -6.66 -33.49
C THR A 178 -11.52 -6.50 -33.14
N ASP A 179 -11.82 -5.95 -31.96
CA ASP A 179 -13.18 -5.55 -31.58
C ASP A 179 -13.63 -4.36 -32.46
N PRO A 180 -14.80 -4.41 -33.11
CA PRO A 180 -15.27 -3.32 -33.97
C PRO A 180 -15.57 -2.02 -33.20
N ALA A 181 -15.87 -2.07 -31.90
CA ALA A 181 -16.25 -0.90 -31.11
C ALA A 181 -15.18 0.21 -31.06
N PRO A 182 -13.89 -0.07 -30.75
CA PRO A 182 -12.84 0.94 -30.83
C PRO A 182 -12.55 1.42 -32.26
N VAL A 183 -12.66 0.55 -33.26
CA VAL A 183 -12.45 0.92 -34.67
C VAL A 183 -13.54 1.88 -35.15
N GLU A 184 -14.80 1.59 -34.83
CA GLU A 184 -15.93 2.42 -35.21
C GLU A 184 -15.92 3.78 -34.46
N GLU A 185 -15.46 3.82 -33.21
CA GLU A 185 -15.23 5.09 -32.51
C GLU A 185 -14.10 5.89 -33.16
N ALA A 186 -13.00 5.25 -33.54
CA ALA A 186 -11.90 5.89 -34.28
C ALA A 186 -12.41 6.44 -35.62
N ARG A 187 -13.22 5.66 -36.33
CA ARG A 187 -13.84 6.02 -37.61
C ARG A 187 -14.72 7.26 -37.51
N ARG A 188 -15.65 7.30 -36.53
CA ARG A 188 -16.50 8.48 -36.25
C ARG A 188 -15.71 9.74 -35.94
N ARG A 189 -14.48 9.59 -35.44
CA ARG A 189 -13.58 10.69 -35.09
C ARG A 189 -12.61 11.06 -36.22
N GLY A 190 -12.68 10.39 -37.37
CA GLY A 190 -11.82 10.65 -38.51
C GLY A 190 -10.40 10.10 -38.37
N TYR A 191 -10.19 9.09 -37.52
CA TYR A 191 -8.90 8.38 -37.44
C TYR A 191 -8.84 7.24 -38.45
N VAL A 192 -7.66 7.02 -39.01
CA VAL A 192 -7.30 5.80 -39.73
C VAL A 192 -6.81 4.77 -38.73
N THR A 193 -7.51 3.64 -38.67
CA THR A 193 -7.09 2.53 -37.81
C THR A 193 -6.08 1.68 -38.56
N VAL A 194 -4.90 1.51 -37.97
CA VAL A 194 -3.81 0.73 -38.54
C VAL A 194 -3.66 -0.54 -37.73
N LEU A 195 -3.91 -1.66 -38.36
CA LEU A 195 -3.66 -3.02 -37.90
C LEU A 195 -2.40 -3.54 -38.63
N ALA A 196 -1.94 -4.74 -38.29
CA ALA A 196 -0.77 -5.36 -38.88
C ALA A 196 -1.14 -6.60 -39.70
N ASP A 197 -0.41 -6.76 -40.81
CA ASP A 197 -0.40 -8.02 -41.57
C ASP A 197 0.53 -9.04 -40.90
N LEU A 198 1.65 -8.56 -40.37
CA LEU A 198 2.72 -9.37 -39.80
C LEU A 198 2.96 -8.99 -38.34
N ASP A 199 2.55 -9.84 -37.40
CA ASP A 199 2.90 -9.70 -35.98
C ASP A 199 4.18 -10.50 -35.68
N THR A 200 5.24 -9.79 -35.30
CA THR A 200 6.55 -10.39 -34.99
C THR A 200 6.56 -11.14 -33.66
N LYS A 201 5.58 -10.91 -32.78
CA LYS A 201 5.50 -11.43 -31.41
C LYS A 201 6.78 -11.15 -30.60
N ASP A 202 7.49 -10.07 -30.91
CA ASP A 202 8.75 -9.67 -30.29
C ASP A 202 8.63 -9.45 -28.77
N TRP A 203 7.45 -9.04 -28.30
CA TRP A 203 7.11 -8.97 -26.87
C TRP A 203 7.33 -10.28 -26.12
N SER A 204 7.16 -11.43 -26.80
CA SER A 204 7.39 -12.77 -26.25
C SER A 204 8.86 -13.20 -26.23
N ARG A 205 9.74 -12.40 -26.85
CA ARG A 205 11.20 -12.60 -26.94
C ARG A 205 11.64 -13.90 -27.65
N PRO A 206 11.18 -14.17 -28.89
CA PRO A 206 11.47 -15.42 -29.61
C PRO A 206 12.88 -15.48 -30.22
N GLY A 207 13.65 -14.39 -30.22
CA GLY A 207 15.03 -14.29 -30.73
C GLY A 207 15.12 -13.38 -31.95
N ALA A 208 16.26 -12.69 -32.13
CA ALA A 208 16.42 -11.67 -33.16
C ALA A 208 16.16 -12.19 -34.59
N ALA A 209 16.70 -13.38 -34.93
CA ALA A 209 16.49 -13.99 -36.23
C ALA A 209 15.01 -14.38 -36.48
N ALA A 210 14.32 -14.87 -35.45
CA ALA A 210 12.91 -15.23 -35.55
C ALA A 210 12.01 -13.99 -35.73
N ILE A 211 12.32 -12.90 -35.01
CA ILE A 211 11.63 -11.61 -35.16
C ILE A 211 11.85 -11.06 -36.57
N ALA A 212 13.09 -11.07 -37.07
CA ALA A 212 13.41 -10.61 -38.41
C ALA A 212 12.73 -11.48 -39.49
N GLY A 213 12.70 -12.80 -39.32
CA GLY A 213 12.00 -13.71 -40.21
C GLY A 213 10.49 -13.45 -40.26
N ALA A 214 9.86 -13.24 -39.10
CA ALA A 214 8.42 -12.94 -39.01
C ALA A 214 8.06 -11.55 -39.58
N ALA A 215 9.01 -10.61 -39.58
CA ALA A 215 8.82 -9.27 -40.13
C ALA A 215 9.00 -9.18 -41.65
N ALA A 216 9.55 -10.21 -42.29
CA ALA A 216 9.83 -10.20 -43.72
C ALA A 216 8.60 -10.65 -44.54
N PRO A 217 8.11 -9.85 -45.51
CA PRO A 217 6.98 -10.26 -46.34
C PRO A 217 7.35 -11.45 -47.25
N VAL A 218 6.38 -12.34 -47.46
CA VAL A 218 6.55 -13.59 -48.24
C VAL A 218 6.26 -13.37 -49.73
N GLY A 219 5.51 -12.33 -50.11
CA GLY A 219 5.12 -12.02 -51.48
C GLY A 219 5.39 -10.56 -51.89
N PRO A 220 4.99 -10.16 -53.11
CA PRO A 220 5.18 -8.79 -53.62
C PRO A 220 4.27 -7.76 -52.94
N GLY A 221 3.21 -8.19 -52.23
CA GLY A 221 2.26 -7.30 -51.58
C GLY A 221 2.88 -6.47 -50.45
N GLY A 222 2.41 -5.23 -50.30
CA GLY A 222 2.83 -4.37 -49.19
C GLY A 222 2.33 -4.86 -47.83
N ALA A 223 3.14 -4.68 -46.78
CA ALA A 223 2.84 -5.19 -45.45
C ALA A 223 3.07 -4.18 -44.32
N VAL A 224 2.17 -4.17 -43.33
CA VAL A 224 2.35 -3.49 -42.05
C VAL A 224 2.86 -4.49 -41.00
N VAL A 225 4.04 -4.22 -40.43
CA VAL A 225 4.71 -5.09 -39.46
C VAL A 225 4.53 -4.52 -38.05
N LEU A 226 4.04 -5.33 -37.11
CA LEU A 226 3.92 -4.99 -35.69
C LEU A 226 5.14 -5.45 -34.90
N MET A 227 5.76 -4.49 -34.21
CA MET A 227 6.84 -4.67 -33.24
C MET A 227 6.54 -3.80 -32.01
N HIS A 228 7.35 -3.89 -30.95
CA HIS A 228 7.15 -3.12 -29.73
C HIS A 228 8.42 -2.37 -29.34
N ASP A 229 8.26 -1.11 -28.94
CA ASP A 229 9.34 -0.30 -28.36
C ASP A 229 9.15 -0.05 -26.85
N GLY A 230 8.11 -0.65 -26.24
CA GLY A 230 7.87 -0.64 -24.80
C GLY A 230 7.31 -1.97 -24.26
N GLY A 231 6.88 -1.99 -22.99
CA GLY A 231 6.18 -3.14 -22.40
C GLY A 231 7.08 -4.27 -21.86
N GLY A 232 8.35 -3.98 -21.58
CA GLY A 232 9.33 -4.95 -21.05
C GLY A 232 10.69 -4.83 -21.74
N ASP A 233 11.52 -5.87 -21.62
CA ASP A 233 12.85 -5.93 -22.27
C ASP A 233 12.75 -6.11 -23.80
N ARG A 234 13.26 -5.13 -24.58
CA ARG A 234 13.25 -5.09 -26.06
C ARG A 234 14.62 -5.26 -26.72
N SER A 235 15.58 -5.85 -26.01
CA SER A 235 16.92 -6.15 -26.55
C SER A 235 16.88 -6.94 -27.86
N GLN A 236 15.99 -7.93 -27.98
CA GLN A 236 15.87 -8.76 -29.18
C GLN A 236 15.20 -8.03 -30.34
N THR A 237 14.25 -7.13 -30.07
CA THR A 237 13.62 -6.29 -31.10
C THR A 237 14.67 -5.39 -31.77
N VAL A 238 15.52 -4.73 -30.97
CA VAL A 238 16.62 -3.89 -31.47
C VAL A 238 17.59 -4.72 -32.30
N ALA A 239 18.03 -5.88 -31.80
CA ALA A 239 18.94 -6.75 -32.54
C ALA A 239 18.32 -7.31 -33.83
N ALA A 240 17.00 -7.53 -33.86
CA ALA A 240 16.30 -8.00 -35.05
C ALA A 240 16.31 -6.97 -36.18
N LEU A 241 16.25 -5.67 -35.86
CA LEU A 241 16.30 -4.61 -36.87
C LEU A 241 17.63 -4.60 -37.63
N ASP A 242 18.75 -4.86 -36.94
CA ASP A 242 20.07 -4.98 -37.57
C ASP A 242 20.19 -6.18 -38.52
N VAL A 243 19.29 -7.17 -38.42
CA VAL A 243 19.20 -8.32 -39.34
C VAL A 243 18.17 -8.07 -40.45
N LEU A 244 17.01 -7.55 -40.09
CA LEU A 244 15.86 -7.35 -40.99
C LEU A 244 16.14 -6.29 -42.06
N LEU A 245 16.65 -5.12 -41.65
CA LEU A 245 16.73 -3.97 -42.54
C LEU A 245 17.68 -4.19 -43.73
N PRO A 246 18.90 -4.75 -43.54
CA PRO A 246 19.76 -5.12 -44.67
C PRO A 246 19.12 -6.17 -45.58
N ALA A 247 18.38 -7.13 -45.02
CA ALA A 247 17.72 -8.18 -45.78
C ALA A 247 16.57 -7.64 -46.65
N LEU A 248 15.79 -6.69 -46.14
CA LEU A 248 14.75 -6.00 -46.93
C LEU A 248 15.36 -5.19 -48.07
N ALA A 249 16.44 -4.44 -47.78
CA ALA A 249 17.15 -3.66 -48.79
C ALA A 249 17.73 -4.54 -49.91
N ALA A 250 18.34 -5.68 -49.56
CA ALA A 250 18.87 -6.64 -50.54
C ALA A 250 17.78 -7.25 -51.44
N ARG A 251 16.53 -7.31 -50.96
CA ARG A 251 15.36 -7.79 -51.72
C ARG A 251 14.66 -6.68 -52.52
N GLY A 252 15.18 -5.45 -52.50
CA GLY A 252 14.55 -4.30 -53.16
C GLY A 252 13.24 -3.84 -52.52
N VAL A 253 12.94 -4.28 -51.29
CA VAL A 253 11.73 -3.90 -50.57
C VAL A 253 11.94 -2.56 -49.89
N ARG A 254 11.10 -1.58 -50.22
CA ARG A 254 11.22 -0.21 -49.69
C ARG A 254 10.50 -0.10 -48.35
N THR A 255 11.23 0.32 -47.33
CA THR A 255 10.64 0.65 -46.03
C THR A 255 9.97 2.02 -46.07
N VAL A 256 8.71 2.11 -45.65
CA VAL A 256 7.90 3.34 -45.65
C VAL A 256 7.27 3.58 -44.28
N THR A 257 6.85 4.81 -43.97
CA THR A 257 5.89 5.01 -42.88
C THR A 257 4.48 4.65 -43.38
N VAL A 258 3.54 4.37 -42.47
CA VAL A 258 2.15 4.10 -42.86
C VAL A 258 1.54 5.26 -43.67
N PRO A 259 1.72 6.55 -43.31
CA PRO A 259 1.30 7.68 -44.14
C PRO A 259 1.92 7.70 -45.55
N ASP A 260 3.22 7.45 -45.68
CA ASP A 260 3.90 7.49 -46.99
C ASP A 260 3.39 6.36 -47.92
N GLY A 261 3.01 5.23 -47.33
CA GLY A 261 2.37 4.13 -48.07
C GLY A 261 0.91 4.37 -48.42
N LEU A 262 0.28 5.42 -47.89
CA LEU A 262 -1.10 5.84 -48.15
C LEU A 262 -1.14 7.22 -48.80
N SER A 263 -0.28 7.46 -49.80
CA SER A 263 -0.06 8.80 -50.39
C SER A 263 -1.31 9.47 -50.98
N ASP A 264 -2.39 8.72 -51.21
CA ASP A 264 -3.67 9.20 -51.72
C ASP A 264 -4.70 9.52 -50.62
N VAL A 265 -4.37 9.28 -49.35
CA VAL A 265 -5.20 9.60 -48.18
C VAL A 265 -4.44 10.62 -47.31
N ASP A 266 -5.06 11.77 -47.03
CA ASP A 266 -4.45 12.79 -46.17
C ASP A 266 -4.47 12.34 -44.69
N VAL A 267 -3.45 11.58 -44.30
CA VAL A 267 -3.21 11.07 -42.94
C VAL A 267 -1.97 11.67 -42.29
N GLY A 268 -1.41 12.72 -42.89
CA GLY A 268 -0.26 13.43 -42.39
C GLY A 268 -0.55 14.14 -41.05
N PRO A 269 0.50 14.49 -40.28
CA PRO A 269 0.33 15.26 -39.06
C PRO A 269 -0.18 16.66 -39.39
N VAL A 270 -1.30 17.06 -38.78
CA VAL A 270 -1.87 18.40 -38.94
C VAL A 270 -1.37 19.28 -37.78
N PRO A 271 -1.10 20.58 -37.98
CA PRO A 271 -0.78 21.47 -36.86
C PRO A 271 -1.89 21.46 -35.80
N ALA A 272 -1.55 21.10 -34.56
CA ALA A 272 -2.53 21.05 -33.48
C ALA A 272 -3.03 22.46 -33.14
N GLN A 273 -4.31 22.58 -32.82
CA GLN A 273 -4.90 23.86 -32.45
C GLN A 273 -4.27 24.38 -31.14
N ARG A 274 -4.16 25.71 -30.99
CA ARG A 274 -3.64 26.32 -29.76
C ARG A 274 -4.38 25.83 -28.50
N ARG A 275 -5.70 25.64 -28.61
CA ARG A 275 -6.55 25.13 -27.52
C ARG A 275 -6.18 23.71 -27.09
N GLU A 276 -5.94 22.80 -28.05
CA GLU A 276 -5.58 21.41 -27.79
C GLU A 276 -4.21 21.31 -27.13
N ARG A 277 -3.25 22.10 -27.62
CA ARG A 277 -1.91 22.24 -27.03
C ARG A 277 -1.98 22.75 -25.60
N ALA A 278 -2.79 23.78 -25.34
CA ALA A 278 -3.00 24.32 -24.01
C ALA A 278 -3.66 23.30 -23.06
N GLN A 279 -4.67 22.57 -23.53
CA GLN A 279 -5.33 21.50 -22.76
C GLN A 279 -4.37 20.35 -22.43
N GLY A 280 -3.58 19.91 -23.40
CA GLY A 280 -2.55 18.89 -23.19
C GLY A 280 -1.48 19.35 -22.20
N TRP A 281 -1.02 20.60 -22.30
CA TRP A 281 -0.08 21.16 -21.34
C TRP A 281 -0.65 21.22 -19.93
N ALA A 282 -1.88 21.74 -19.77
CA ALA A 282 -2.54 21.84 -18.48
C ALA A 282 -2.73 20.47 -17.82
N PHE A 283 -3.19 19.47 -18.59
CA PHE A 283 -3.39 18.12 -18.07
C PHE A 283 -2.07 17.44 -17.68
N ALA A 284 -1.04 17.54 -18.51
CA ALA A 284 0.23 16.91 -18.21
C ALA A 284 0.98 17.60 -17.07
N LEU A 285 0.84 18.92 -16.91
CA LEU A 285 1.26 19.62 -15.70
C LEU A 285 0.51 19.07 -14.48
N ALA A 286 -0.81 18.96 -14.56
CA ALA A 286 -1.64 18.44 -13.48
C ALA A 286 -1.21 17.02 -13.09
N GLN A 287 -0.98 16.12 -14.06
CA GLN A 287 -0.50 14.75 -13.82
C GLN A 287 0.90 14.75 -13.17
N ARG A 288 1.84 15.56 -13.66
CA ARG A 288 3.19 15.65 -13.10
C ARG A 288 3.19 16.18 -11.67
N VAL A 289 2.44 17.24 -11.41
CA VAL A 289 2.26 17.82 -10.07
C VAL A 289 1.61 16.79 -9.15
N SER A 290 0.56 16.14 -9.63
CA SER A 290 -0.17 15.09 -8.92
C SER A 290 0.74 13.92 -8.51
N SER A 291 1.56 13.40 -9.43
CA SER A 291 2.50 12.31 -9.12
C SER A 291 3.65 12.73 -8.22
N TRP A 292 4.14 13.96 -8.36
CA TRP A 292 5.14 14.53 -7.46
C TRP A 292 4.57 14.70 -6.04
N VAL A 293 3.37 15.28 -5.91
CA VAL A 293 2.67 15.45 -4.62
C VAL A 293 2.45 14.09 -3.93
N ALA A 294 1.99 13.08 -4.67
CA ALA A 294 1.82 11.73 -4.13
C ALA A 294 3.17 11.13 -3.66
N GLY A 295 4.25 11.34 -4.41
CA GLY A 295 5.60 10.93 -4.03
C GLY A 295 6.10 11.63 -2.77
N VAL A 296 5.90 12.95 -2.66
CA VAL A 296 6.25 13.74 -1.46
C VAL A 296 5.44 13.25 -0.25
N LEU A 297 4.13 13.05 -0.39
CA LEU A 297 3.29 12.54 0.70
C LEU A 297 3.75 11.15 1.16
N PHE A 298 4.17 10.29 0.23
CA PHE A 298 4.71 8.99 0.58
C PHE A 298 6.02 9.09 1.39
N VAL A 299 6.94 9.98 1.01
CA VAL A 299 8.16 10.24 1.80
C VAL A 299 7.80 10.82 3.18
N LEU A 300 6.88 11.78 3.25
CA LEU A 300 6.45 12.36 4.51
C LEU A 300 5.74 11.34 5.41
N LEU A 301 5.00 10.38 4.84
CA LEU A 301 4.43 9.26 5.57
C LEU A 301 5.53 8.39 6.22
N ILE A 302 6.62 8.11 5.49
CA ILE A 302 7.77 7.36 6.04
C ILE A 302 8.38 8.14 7.20
N VAL A 303 8.63 9.45 7.02
CA VAL A 303 9.19 10.31 8.06
C VAL A 303 8.29 10.34 9.30
N ALA A 304 6.98 10.54 9.13
CA ALA A 304 6.01 10.55 10.23
C ALA A 304 5.99 9.21 10.98
N SER A 305 6.06 8.09 10.26
CA SER A 305 6.09 6.74 10.83
C SER A 305 7.37 6.48 11.62
N VAL A 306 8.53 6.87 11.07
CA VAL A 306 9.82 6.76 11.75
C VAL A 306 9.85 7.59 13.03
N LEU A 307 9.34 8.83 13.00
CA LEU A 307 9.24 9.69 14.19
C LEU A 307 8.32 9.08 15.25
N ALA A 308 7.17 8.52 14.85
CA ALA A 308 6.26 7.86 15.79
C ALA A 308 6.93 6.66 16.47
N LEU A 309 7.64 5.82 15.71
CA LEU A 309 8.38 4.67 16.25
C LEU A 309 9.54 5.10 17.15
N ALA A 310 10.30 6.12 16.75
CA ALA A 310 11.37 6.68 17.56
C ALA A 310 10.84 7.20 18.90
N ARG A 311 9.71 7.93 18.90
CA ARG A 311 9.06 8.42 20.11
C ARG A 311 8.65 7.28 21.04
N ILE A 312 7.99 6.24 20.50
CA ILE A 312 7.60 5.05 21.27
C ILE A 312 8.83 4.38 21.90
N GLY A 313 9.92 4.22 21.13
CA GLY A 313 11.17 3.67 21.62
C GLY A 313 11.79 4.49 22.76
N ILE A 314 11.86 5.81 22.60
CA ILE A 314 12.40 6.75 23.60
C ILE A 314 11.56 6.72 24.88
N GLN A 315 10.24 6.79 24.76
CA GLN A 315 9.31 6.73 25.90
C GLN A 315 9.41 5.38 26.62
N GLY A 316 9.43 4.27 25.88
CA GLY A 316 9.57 2.93 26.44
C GLY A 316 10.90 2.73 27.18
N TYR A 317 12.01 3.21 26.62
CA TYR A 317 13.33 3.19 27.28
C TYR A 317 13.35 4.04 28.55
N SER A 318 12.86 5.27 28.46
CA SER A 318 12.91 6.24 29.57
C SER A 318 11.99 5.83 30.72
N ALA A 319 10.80 5.33 30.42
CA ALA A 319 9.88 4.78 31.43
C ALA A 319 10.53 3.63 32.22
N ARG A 320 11.22 2.70 31.53
CA ARG A 320 11.95 1.60 32.18
C ARG A 320 13.09 2.10 33.05
N ARG A 321 13.85 3.08 32.57
CA ARG A 321 15.00 3.65 33.30
C ARG A 321 14.54 4.42 34.54
N HIS A 322 13.48 5.20 34.43
CA HIS A 322 12.87 5.92 35.55
C HIS A 322 12.34 4.95 36.62
N ALA A 323 11.57 3.93 36.22
CA ALA A 323 11.05 2.91 37.15
C ALA A 323 12.15 2.17 37.92
N ARG A 324 13.32 1.93 37.31
CA ARG A 324 14.48 1.32 37.99
C ARG A 324 15.14 2.25 39.01
N ARG A 325 15.24 3.56 38.72
CA ARG A 325 15.86 4.54 39.62
C ARG A 325 15.05 4.75 40.91
N ARG A 326 13.72 4.70 40.81
CA ARG A 326 12.79 4.82 41.95
C ARG A 326 12.90 3.70 42.99
N ARG A 327 13.56 2.58 42.66
CA ARG A 327 13.80 1.47 43.59
C ARG A 327 14.89 1.75 44.62
N ARG A 328 15.62 2.87 44.51
CA ARG A 328 16.57 3.32 45.51
C ARG A 328 15.82 4.14 46.55
N GLU A 329 15.92 3.77 47.83
CA GLU A 329 15.34 4.53 48.93
C GLU A 329 15.92 5.96 48.95
N PRO A 330 15.09 6.99 49.21
CA PRO A 330 15.62 8.33 49.46
C PRO A 330 16.47 8.31 50.74
N PRO A 331 17.56 9.09 50.82
CA PRO A 331 18.20 9.42 52.09
C PRO A 331 17.20 10.05 53.08
N GLY A 332 17.52 10.02 54.38
CA GLY A 332 16.63 10.48 55.45
C GLY A 332 16.08 11.90 55.23
N PHE A 333 14.76 12.03 55.37
CA PHE A 333 13.98 13.22 55.05
C PHE A 333 13.99 14.24 56.18
N GLY A 334 14.47 15.46 55.93
CA GLY A 334 14.16 16.62 56.77
C GLY A 334 12.74 17.13 56.50
N THR A 335 12.05 17.69 57.50
CA THR A 335 10.72 18.31 57.32
C THR A 335 10.83 19.83 57.39
N PRO A 336 11.39 20.52 56.38
CA PRO A 336 11.47 21.98 56.39
C PRO A 336 10.05 22.57 56.33
N PRO A 337 9.80 23.73 56.96
CA PRO A 337 8.50 24.38 56.85
C PRO A 337 8.24 24.87 55.42
N VAL A 338 6.97 24.94 55.03
CA VAL A 338 6.54 25.12 53.63
C VAL A 338 5.47 26.19 53.54
N SER A 339 5.57 27.07 52.54
CA SER A 339 4.48 27.98 52.18
C SER A 339 3.83 27.54 50.86
N VAL A 340 2.55 27.22 50.90
CA VAL A 340 1.72 26.90 49.73
C VAL A 340 1.06 28.16 49.21
N VAL A 341 1.27 28.52 47.95
CA VAL A 341 0.67 29.69 47.31
C VAL A 341 -0.44 29.24 46.37
N VAL A 342 -1.65 29.75 46.57
CA VAL A 342 -2.85 29.41 45.80
C VAL A 342 -3.40 30.65 45.09
N PRO A 343 -3.10 30.88 43.80
CA PRO A 343 -3.73 31.95 43.03
C PRO A 343 -5.19 31.59 42.73
N ALA A 344 -6.10 32.53 42.96
CA ALA A 344 -7.53 32.34 42.77
C ALA A 344 -8.13 33.53 42.00
N HIS A 345 -8.91 33.22 40.96
CA HIS A 345 -9.73 34.20 40.24
C HIS A 345 -11.00 33.51 39.75
N ASN A 346 -12.15 33.84 40.34
CA ASN A 346 -13.43 33.18 40.05
C ASN A 346 -13.40 31.65 40.27
N GLU A 347 -12.93 31.22 41.45
CA GLU A 347 -12.75 29.82 41.83
C GLU A 347 -13.74 29.37 42.94
N ALA A 348 -14.86 30.09 43.14
CA ALA A 348 -15.81 29.83 44.22
C ALA A 348 -16.31 28.37 44.26
N ALA A 349 -16.38 27.71 43.10
CA ALA A 349 -16.82 26.32 42.98
C ALA A 349 -15.86 25.28 43.59
N ASN A 350 -14.55 25.57 43.68
CA ASN A 350 -13.54 24.59 44.11
C ASN A 350 -12.68 25.07 45.29
N ILE A 351 -12.56 26.38 45.52
CA ILE A 351 -11.57 26.95 46.45
C ILE A 351 -11.67 26.39 47.87
N ALA A 352 -12.90 26.11 48.35
CA ALA A 352 -13.11 25.53 49.67
C ALA A 352 -12.50 24.13 49.81
N ALA A 353 -12.68 23.28 48.80
CA ALA A 353 -12.12 21.94 48.79
C ALA A 353 -10.60 21.97 48.61
N THR A 354 -10.09 22.88 47.76
CA THR A 354 -8.66 23.10 47.55
C THR A 354 -7.96 23.44 48.86
N VAL A 355 -8.42 24.49 49.56
CA VAL A 355 -7.81 24.94 50.83
C VAL A 355 -7.89 23.85 51.90
N ARG A 356 -9.04 23.17 52.06
CA ARG A 356 -9.16 22.05 53.00
C ARG A 356 -8.18 20.93 52.70
N SER A 357 -8.05 20.51 51.44
CA SER A 357 -7.13 19.44 51.05
C SER A 357 -5.65 19.74 51.35
N LEU A 358 -5.27 21.03 51.34
CA LEU A 358 -3.92 21.48 51.68
C LEU A 358 -3.69 21.44 53.20
N VAL A 359 -4.63 21.96 53.98
CA VAL A 359 -4.54 21.95 55.45
C VAL A 359 -4.58 20.51 55.99
N ASP A 360 -5.39 19.64 55.39
CA ASP A 360 -5.53 18.22 55.75
C ASP A 360 -4.31 17.36 55.38
N ASN A 361 -3.27 17.91 54.72
CA ASN A 361 -2.07 17.15 54.35
C ASN A 361 -1.19 16.74 55.55
N ALA A 362 -1.52 17.21 56.77
CA ALA A 362 -0.85 16.92 58.04
C ALA A 362 0.68 17.12 58.02
N TYR A 363 1.17 18.05 57.20
CA TYR A 363 2.58 18.39 57.10
C TYR A 363 2.96 19.42 58.19
N PRO A 364 4.01 19.18 59.00
CA PRO A 364 4.40 20.11 60.06
C PRO A 364 4.95 21.42 59.49
N GLY A 365 4.52 22.56 60.03
CA GLY A 365 5.00 23.88 59.58
C GLY A 365 4.51 24.28 58.18
N LEU A 366 3.27 23.89 57.82
CA LEU A 366 2.61 24.30 56.58
C LEU A 366 1.88 25.64 56.76
N GLU A 367 2.18 26.60 55.89
CA GLU A 367 1.43 27.85 55.69
C GLU A 367 0.71 27.81 54.34
N VAL A 368 -0.53 28.28 54.25
CA VAL A 368 -1.27 28.42 52.99
C VAL A 368 -1.57 29.90 52.74
N VAL A 369 -1.07 30.45 51.65
CA VAL A 369 -1.31 31.83 51.20
C VAL A 369 -2.22 31.80 49.98
N VAL A 370 -3.51 32.08 50.20
CA VAL A 370 -4.49 32.23 49.12
C VAL A 370 -4.46 33.66 48.60
N VAL A 371 -4.36 33.81 47.29
CA VAL A 371 -4.26 35.11 46.63
C VAL A 371 -5.46 35.31 45.71
N ASP A 372 -6.39 36.16 46.14
CA ASP A 372 -7.53 36.57 45.33
C ASP A 372 -7.13 37.68 44.36
N ASP A 373 -7.12 37.35 43.06
CA ASP A 373 -6.72 38.22 41.95
C ASP A 373 -7.95 38.95 41.37
N GLY A 374 -8.67 39.65 42.25
CA GLY A 374 -9.86 40.43 41.90
C GLY A 374 -11.00 39.56 41.39
N SER A 375 -11.40 38.55 42.17
CA SER A 375 -12.55 37.71 41.83
C SER A 375 -13.84 38.53 41.81
N THR A 376 -14.73 38.16 40.90
CA THR A 376 -16.08 38.75 40.75
C THR A 376 -17.17 37.87 41.37
N ASP A 377 -16.82 36.66 41.80
CA ASP A 377 -17.68 35.76 42.56
C ASP A 377 -17.28 35.74 44.05
N ASP A 378 -17.88 34.86 44.84
CA ASP A 378 -17.67 34.76 46.30
C ASP A 378 -16.38 34.00 46.69
N THR A 379 -15.37 33.91 45.81
CA THR A 379 -14.11 33.17 46.08
C THR A 379 -13.45 33.65 47.37
N ALA A 380 -13.23 34.96 47.51
CA ALA A 380 -12.57 35.54 48.67
C ALA A 380 -13.40 35.40 49.96
N GLY A 381 -14.72 35.54 49.86
CA GLY A 381 -15.63 35.39 51.00
C GLY A 381 -15.70 33.95 51.50
N ILE A 382 -15.63 32.97 50.60
CA ILE A 382 -15.55 31.55 50.96
C ILE A 382 -14.28 31.29 51.80
N VAL A 383 -13.12 31.79 51.36
CA VAL A 383 -11.85 31.57 52.07
C VAL A 383 -11.87 32.17 53.47
N GLU A 384 -12.43 33.37 53.64
CA GLU A 384 -12.59 34.00 54.96
C GLU A 384 -13.49 33.18 55.88
N ARG A 385 -14.61 32.66 55.37
CA ARG A 385 -15.56 31.85 56.16
C ARG A 385 -15.04 30.47 56.54
N LEU A 386 -13.96 29.99 55.91
CA LEU A 386 -13.34 28.71 56.31
C LEU A 386 -12.66 28.80 57.67
N ASP A 387 -12.11 29.98 58.02
CA ASP A 387 -11.41 30.27 59.28
C ASP A 387 -10.44 29.16 59.73
N LEU A 388 -9.66 28.64 58.76
CA LEU A 388 -8.72 27.54 58.99
C LEU A 388 -7.37 28.06 59.50
N PRO A 389 -6.78 27.42 60.52
CA PRO A 389 -5.47 27.83 61.04
C PRO A 389 -4.38 27.65 59.98
N GLY A 390 -3.46 28.61 59.91
CA GLY A 390 -2.35 28.60 58.94
C GLY A 390 -2.74 29.03 57.52
N VAL A 391 -3.98 29.49 57.29
CA VAL A 391 -4.43 30.05 56.01
C VAL A 391 -4.45 31.59 56.05
N ARG A 392 -3.83 32.23 55.07
CA ARG A 392 -3.80 33.69 54.89
C ARG A 392 -4.42 34.07 53.55
N LEU A 393 -5.33 35.04 53.55
CA LEU A 393 -5.93 35.58 52.33
C LEU A 393 -5.30 36.93 51.95
N LEU A 394 -4.89 37.08 50.69
CA LEU A 394 -4.41 38.33 50.11
C LEU A 394 -5.35 38.75 48.98
N ARG A 395 -6.03 39.89 49.14
CA ARG A 395 -6.94 40.45 48.13
C ARG A 395 -6.26 41.51 47.31
N ARG A 396 -6.36 41.43 45.98
CA ARG A 396 -5.72 42.39 45.07
C ARG A 396 -6.59 42.71 43.85
N PRO A 397 -6.34 43.82 43.14
CA PRO A 397 -6.89 44.03 41.80
C PRO A 397 -6.38 42.98 40.81
N ASN A 398 -7.20 42.63 39.82
CA ASN A 398 -6.85 41.62 38.80
C ASN A 398 -5.62 42.05 37.98
N GLY A 399 -4.50 41.35 38.21
CA GLY A 399 -3.24 41.49 37.48
C GLY A 399 -2.90 40.25 36.63
N GLY A 400 -3.71 39.19 36.73
CA GLY A 400 -3.49 37.90 36.08
C GLY A 400 -2.65 36.94 36.92
N LYS A 401 -2.67 35.65 36.54
CA LYS A 401 -2.08 34.55 37.32
C LYS A 401 -0.61 34.75 37.70
N SER A 402 0.25 35.20 36.80
CA SER A 402 1.67 35.44 37.11
C SER A 402 1.84 36.52 38.17
N ASP A 403 1.04 37.59 38.10
CA ASP A 403 1.05 38.64 39.11
C ASP A 403 0.51 38.11 40.43
N ALA A 404 -0.61 37.36 40.41
CA ALA A 404 -1.19 36.69 41.56
C ALA A 404 -0.13 35.88 42.33
N LEU A 405 0.57 34.99 41.63
CA LEU A 405 1.63 34.15 42.17
C LEU A 405 2.81 34.97 42.71
N ARG A 406 3.24 36.06 42.05
CA ARG A 406 4.34 36.92 42.53
C ARG A 406 4.06 37.48 43.92
N ALA A 407 2.88 38.06 44.15
CA ALA A 407 2.59 38.62 45.47
C ALA A 407 2.42 37.53 46.54
N GLY A 408 1.91 36.35 46.16
CA GLY A 408 1.87 35.19 47.06
C GLY A 408 3.26 34.72 47.47
N VAL A 409 4.20 34.61 46.52
CA VAL A 409 5.61 34.26 46.79
C VAL A 409 6.31 35.32 47.64
N ALA A 410 5.99 36.60 47.42
CA ALA A 410 6.53 37.70 48.24
C ALA A 410 6.00 37.68 49.68
N ALA A 411 4.77 37.23 49.88
CA ALA A 411 4.14 37.16 51.20
C ALA A 411 4.40 35.84 51.96
N ALA A 412 4.90 34.82 51.27
CA ALA A 412 5.23 33.51 51.82
C ALA A 412 6.40 33.59 52.82
N SER A 413 6.27 32.92 53.95
CA SER A 413 7.21 33.00 55.07
C SER A 413 8.40 32.04 54.97
N HIS A 414 8.29 30.98 54.16
CA HIS A 414 9.28 29.90 54.12
C HIS A 414 10.06 29.85 52.79
N ASP A 415 11.18 29.12 52.79
CA ASP A 415 12.07 28.96 51.63
C ASP A 415 11.61 27.89 50.65
N VAL A 416 10.79 26.93 51.11
CA VAL A 416 10.18 25.93 50.24
C VAL A 416 8.76 26.39 49.90
N LEU A 417 8.54 26.61 48.59
CA LEU A 417 7.32 27.17 48.04
C LEU A 417 6.59 26.11 47.24
N VAL A 418 5.31 25.88 47.52
CA VAL A 418 4.47 24.98 46.72
C VAL A 418 3.41 25.80 46.01
N LEU A 419 3.36 25.75 44.68
CA LEU A 419 2.37 26.47 43.88
C LEU A 419 1.27 25.49 43.48
N VAL A 420 0.01 25.82 43.81
CA VAL A 420 -1.17 24.98 43.57
C VAL A 420 -2.30 25.84 43.01
N ASP A 421 -2.92 25.42 41.91
CA ASP A 421 -4.06 26.15 41.33
C ASP A 421 -5.30 26.09 42.24
N GLY A 422 -6.11 27.15 42.25
CA GLY A 422 -7.33 27.25 43.07
C GLY A 422 -8.41 26.17 42.81
N ASP A 423 -8.29 25.43 41.71
CA ASP A 423 -9.18 24.32 41.31
C ASP A 423 -8.57 22.92 41.54
N THR A 424 -7.49 22.82 42.31
CA THR A 424 -6.71 21.59 42.44
C THR A 424 -6.75 21.01 43.85
N ILE A 425 -7.22 19.75 43.95
CA ILE A 425 -7.31 19.00 45.21
C ILE A 425 -6.08 18.08 45.35
N VAL A 426 -5.30 18.23 46.42
CA VAL A 426 -4.10 17.38 46.63
C VAL A 426 -4.43 16.06 47.34
N GLU A 427 -3.71 14.98 47.02
CA GLU A 427 -3.83 13.71 47.77
C GLU A 427 -3.13 13.81 49.14
N PRO A 428 -3.51 12.97 50.14
CA PRO A 428 -2.80 12.90 51.42
C PRO A 428 -1.30 12.65 51.23
N ASN A 429 -0.45 13.34 52.01
CA ASN A 429 1.02 13.29 51.95
C ASN A 429 1.68 13.87 50.68
N THR A 430 0.92 14.45 49.76
CA THR A 430 1.47 15.05 48.52
C THR A 430 2.55 16.10 48.82
N ILE A 431 2.38 16.92 49.86
CA ILE A 431 3.36 17.95 50.22
C ILE A 431 4.67 17.29 50.68
N ALA A 432 4.60 16.30 51.57
CA ALA A 432 5.79 15.55 52.01
C ALA A 432 6.52 14.88 50.83
N LEU A 433 5.77 14.30 49.89
CA LEU A 433 6.32 13.66 48.70
C LEU A 433 7.01 14.64 47.75
N LEU A 434 6.52 15.88 47.63
CA LEU A 434 7.22 16.91 46.85
C LEU A 434 8.50 17.35 47.55
N VAL A 435 8.42 17.62 48.86
CA VAL A 435 9.50 18.26 49.61
C VAL A 435 10.72 17.34 49.77
N ARG A 436 10.53 16.02 49.80
CA ARG A 436 11.65 15.04 49.94
C ARG A 436 12.73 15.13 48.90
N SER A 437 12.41 15.68 47.73
CA SER A 437 13.41 15.84 46.68
C SER A 437 14.40 16.99 46.98
N PHE A 438 14.08 17.86 47.95
CA PHE A 438 14.95 18.95 48.39
C PHE A 438 16.01 18.52 49.43
N ASP A 439 16.11 17.24 49.78
CA ASP A 439 17.31 16.77 50.49
C ASP A 439 18.54 16.85 49.56
N ASP A 440 18.34 16.80 48.24
CA ASP A 440 19.37 17.12 47.26
C ASP A 440 19.48 18.66 47.10
N PRO A 441 20.62 19.27 47.49
CA PRO A 441 20.81 20.72 47.40
C PRO A 441 20.84 21.22 45.95
N THR A 442 21.02 20.34 44.96
CA THR A 442 21.03 20.71 43.53
C THR A 442 19.62 20.77 42.92
N VAL A 443 18.60 20.28 43.62
CA VAL A 443 17.21 20.31 43.17
C VAL A 443 16.60 21.66 43.50
N GLY A 444 16.22 22.41 42.47
CA GLY A 444 15.56 23.71 42.61
C GLY A 444 14.05 23.67 42.46
N ALA A 445 13.52 22.64 41.76
CA ALA A 445 12.08 22.45 41.62
C ALA A 445 11.68 20.98 41.46
N VAL A 446 10.42 20.68 41.81
CA VAL A 446 9.81 19.35 41.79
C VAL A 446 8.45 19.45 41.10
N ALA A 447 8.29 18.68 40.02
CA ALA A 447 7.03 18.54 39.31
C ALA A 447 6.20 17.42 39.92
N GLY A 448 4.96 17.72 40.33
CA GLY A 448 3.99 16.72 40.75
C GLY A 448 3.20 16.12 39.58
N ASN A 449 2.42 15.09 39.88
CA ASN A 449 1.55 14.38 38.96
C ASN A 449 0.11 14.91 39.01
N ALA A 450 -0.19 15.90 38.17
CA ALA A 450 -1.55 16.41 37.99
C ALA A 450 -2.44 15.40 37.26
N LYS A 451 -3.62 15.11 37.82
CA LYS A 451 -4.63 14.16 37.31
C LYS A 451 -5.94 14.88 37.01
N VAL A 452 -6.68 14.35 36.04
CA VAL A 452 -8.01 14.88 35.66
C VAL A 452 -9.05 14.43 36.69
N ALA A 453 -9.75 15.38 37.31
CA ALA A 453 -10.84 15.13 38.26
C ALA A 453 -12.16 14.74 37.54
N ASN A 454 -12.58 15.54 36.57
CA ASN A 454 -13.86 15.40 35.89
C ASN A 454 -13.82 14.41 34.71
N ARG A 455 -13.57 13.13 35.00
CA ARG A 455 -13.39 12.04 34.01
C ARG A 455 -14.70 11.55 33.34
N GLY A 456 -15.83 12.19 33.61
CA GLY A 456 -17.14 11.81 33.07
C GLY A 456 -17.26 12.02 31.55
N GLY A 457 -18.06 11.16 30.90
CA GLY A 457 -18.30 11.22 29.46
C GLY A 457 -17.07 10.85 28.60
N VAL A 458 -17.20 10.99 27.28
CA VAL A 458 -16.11 10.65 26.34
C VAL A 458 -14.97 11.69 26.40
N LEU A 459 -15.31 12.98 26.52
CA LEU A 459 -14.32 14.06 26.57
C LEU A 459 -13.42 14.00 27.82
N GLY A 460 -13.99 13.69 28.99
CA GLY A 460 -13.22 13.50 30.23
C GLY A 460 -12.28 12.29 30.15
N ARG A 461 -12.74 11.19 29.55
CA ARG A 461 -11.93 9.98 29.31
C ARG A 461 -10.76 10.23 28.35
N TRP A 462 -10.98 10.97 27.26
CA TRP A 462 -9.89 11.33 26.34
C TRP A 462 -8.85 12.26 26.95
N GLN A 463 -9.26 13.24 27.76
CA GLN A 463 -8.31 14.09 28.49
C GLN A 463 -7.54 13.28 29.54
N HIS A 464 -8.19 12.32 30.21
CA HIS A 464 -7.49 11.40 31.09
C HIS A 464 -6.46 10.53 30.35
N LEU A 465 -6.80 9.99 29.18
CA LEU A 465 -5.87 9.27 28.31
C LEU A 465 -4.68 10.16 27.90
N GLU A 466 -4.92 11.41 27.52
CA GLU A 466 -3.88 12.37 27.17
C GLU A 466 -2.93 12.65 28.35
N TYR A 467 -3.44 12.88 29.56
CA TYR A 467 -2.60 13.15 30.72
C TYR A 467 -1.66 11.99 31.05
N VAL A 468 -2.18 10.76 31.01
CA VAL A 468 -1.39 9.55 31.31
C VAL A 468 -0.40 9.22 30.19
N VAL A 469 -0.86 9.22 28.93
CA VAL A 469 -0.05 8.74 27.79
C VAL A 469 0.83 9.83 27.21
N ALA A 470 0.34 11.06 27.05
CA ALA A 470 1.10 12.14 26.42
C ALA A 470 1.98 12.89 27.45
N PHE A 471 1.43 13.29 28.61
CA PHE A 471 2.20 14.11 29.55
C PHE A 471 3.09 13.26 30.46
N ASN A 472 2.57 12.23 31.13
CA ASN A 472 3.34 11.50 32.12
C ASN A 472 4.44 10.61 31.52
N LEU A 473 4.28 10.08 30.30
CA LEU A 473 5.38 9.42 29.61
C LEU A 473 6.48 10.41 29.19
N ASP A 474 6.12 11.58 28.65
CA ASP A 474 7.10 12.59 28.24
C ASP A 474 7.85 13.17 29.46
N ARG A 475 7.18 13.36 30.61
CA ARG A 475 7.84 13.75 31.87
C ARG A 475 8.95 12.78 32.28
N ARG A 476 8.73 11.47 32.10
CA ARG A 476 9.74 10.45 32.40
C ARG A 476 10.91 10.47 31.42
N VAL A 477 10.66 10.85 30.16
CA VAL A 477 11.73 11.15 29.20
C VAL A 477 12.57 12.31 29.75
N TYR A 478 11.94 13.44 30.07
CA TYR A 478 12.64 14.63 30.56
C TYR A 478 13.40 14.42 31.87
N GLU A 479 12.84 13.65 32.80
CA GLU A 479 13.52 13.22 34.03
C GLU A 479 14.77 12.39 33.73
N THR A 480 14.67 11.46 32.77
CA THR A 480 15.78 10.58 32.39
C THR A 480 16.93 11.35 31.75
N VAL A 481 16.63 12.39 30.97
CA VAL A 481 17.63 13.25 30.31
C VAL A 481 18.09 14.44 31.17
N GLY A 482 17.40 14.71 32.29
CA GLY A 482 17.71 15.74 33.27
C GLY A 482 17.39 17.17 32.79
N CYS A 483 16.30 17.34 32.04
CA CYS A 483 15.89 18.65 31.52
C CYS A 483 14.36 18.76 31.40
N MET A 484 13.69 18.84 32.56
CA MET A 484 12.24 19.05 32.63
C MET A 484 11.88 20.45 32.10
N PRO A 485 11.09 20.57 31.03
CA PRO A 485 10.75 21.88 30.48
C PRO A 485 9.56 22.54 31.19
N THR A 486 8.75 21.77 31.94
CA THR A 486 7.52 22.26 32.56
C THR A 486 7.24 21.55 33.88
N VAL A 487 7.23 22.30 34.97
CA VAL A 487 6.54 21.96 36.22
C VAL A 487 5.08 22.40 36.05
N PRO A 488 4.08 21.51 36.18
CA PRO A 488 2.69 21.89 35.94
C PRO A 488 2.22 22.93 36.96
N GLY A 489 1.55 23.99 36.50
CA GLY A 489 0.99 25.02 37.39
C GLY A 489 0.00 24.50 38.44
N ALA A 490 -0.62 23.33 38.21
CA ALA A 490 -1.52 22.70 39.15
C ALA A 490 -0.82 22.12 40.41
N LEU A 491 0.44 21.68 40.29
CA LEU A 491 1.18 21.09 41.41
C LEU A 491 2.70 21.14 41.18
N GLY A 492 3.37 22.10 41.80
CA GLY A 492 4.83 22.23 41.74
C GLY A 492 5.43 22.75 43.03
N ALA A 493 6.60 22.24 43.41
CA ALA A 493 7.37 22.77 44.54
C ALA A 493 8.68 23.40 44.05
N PHE A 494 9.12 24.46 44.71
CA PHE A 494 10.30 25.25 44.32
C PHE A 494 11.08 25.69 45.56
N ARG A 495 12.40 25.77 45.43
CA ARG A 495 13.20 26.58 46.36
C ARG A 495 13.04 28.05 46.00
N ARG A 496 12.87 28.91 47.01
CA ARG A 496 12.87 30.36 46.85
C ARG A 496 14.11 30.84 46.08
N ALA A 497 15.30 30.40 46.48
CA ALA A 497 16.55 30.74 45.80
C ALA A 497 16.56 30.37 44.30
N ALA A 498 15.93 29.23 43.94
CA ALA A 498 15.85 28.82 42.53
C ALA A 498 14.88 29.71 41.74
N LEU A 499 13.76 30.14 42.33
CA LEU A 499 12.84 31.09 41.71
C LEU A 499 13.49 32.47 41.51
N GLU A 500 14.18 32.97 42.53
CA GLU A 500 14.84 34.28 42.50
C GLU A 500 15.96 34.32 41.45
N GLN A 501 16.81 33.29 41.41
CA GLN A 501 17.87 33.17 40.40
C GLN A 501 17.31 32.99 38.98
N ALA A 502 16.14 32.39 38.82
CA ALA A 502 15.46 32.27 37.54
C ALA A 502 14.82 33.59 37.06
N GLY A 503 14.87 34.66 37.87
CA GLY A 503 14.24 35.95 37.57
C GLY A 503 12.76 36.03 37.95
N GLY A 504 12.26 35.07 38.75
CA GLY A 504 10.89 35.01 39.22
C GLY A 504 9.85 34.66 38.15
N LEU A 505 8.58 34.96 38.45
CA LEU A 505 7.44 34.67 37.57
C LEU A 505 7.25 35.79 36.53
N SER A 506 7.51 35.45 35.27
CA SER A 506 7.33 36.35 34.12
C SER A 506 5.88 36.35 33.60
N SER A 507 5.48 37.46 32.97
CA SER A 507 4.23 37.61 32.21
C SER A 507 4.45 37.67 30.69
N ASP A 508 5.65 37.35 30.21
CA ASP A 508 6.01 37.47 28.79
C ASP A 508 5.36 36.39 27.91
N THR A 509 4.97 35.27 28.51
CA THR A 509 4.43 34.10 27.82
C THR A 509 3.09 33.67 28.41
N LEU A 510 2.27 32.97 27.64
CA LEU A 510 0.98 32.44 28.09
C LEU A 510 1.07 31.11 28.87
N ALA A 511 2.26 30.52 28.90
CA ALA A 511 2.58 29.31 29.65
C ALA A 511 3.67 29.66 30.66
N GLU A 512 3.28 30.43 31.67
CA GLU A 512 4.16 30.98 32.70
C GLU A 512 4.95 29.90 33.44
N ASP A 513 4.33 28.74 33.61
CA ASP A 513 4.89 27.57 34.27
C ASP A 513 6.05 26.94 33.48
N THR A 514 5.90 26.86 32.17
CA THR A 514 6.91 26.37 31.22
C THR A 514 8.07 27.35 31.10
N ASP A 515 7.78 28.65 30.99
CA ASP A 515 8.81 29.69 30.94
C ASP A 515 9.67 29.71 32.22
N LEU A 516 9.02 29.71 33.39
CA LEU A 516 9.69 29.63 34.68
C LEU A 516 10.56 28.38 34.80
N THR A 517 10.03 27.21 34.43
CA THR A 517 10.77 25.95 34.57
C THR A 517 12.01 25.92 33.68
N MET A 518 11.90 26.43 32.44
CA MET A 518 13.05 26.59 31.55
C MET A 518 14.08 27.55 32.12
N ALA A 519 13.66 28.66 32.73
CA ALA A 519 14.55 29.60 33.40
C ALA A 519 15.28 28.96 34.59
N VAL A 520 14.58 28.20 35.43
CA VAL A 520 15.17 27.44 36.56
C VAL A 520 16.23 26.44 36.05
N CYS A 521 15.93 25.71 34.97
CA CYS A 521 16.90 24.79 34.35
C CYS A 521 18.14 25.53 33.81
N ARG A 522 17.95 26.69 33.16
CA ARG A 522 19.06 27.50 32.62
C ARG A 522 19.91 28.11 33.74
N ALA A 523 19.31 28.43 34.89
CA ALA A 523 20.01 28.91 36.08
C ALA A 523 20.87 27.84 36.78
N GLY A 524 20.89 26.59 36.30
CA GLY A 524 21.77 25.53 36.82
C GLY A 524 21.07 24.51 37.71
N TRP A 525 19.83 24.79 38.13
CA TRP A 525 19.09 23.92 39.03
C TRP A 525 18.57 22.67 38.33
N ARG A 526 18.50 21.57 39.09
CA ARG A 526 17.79 20.37 38.65
C ARG A 526 16.30 20.51 38.95
N VAL A 527 15.51 20.14 37.95
CA VAL A 527 14.07 20.00 38.06
C VAL A 527 13.74 18.52 37.94
N VAL A 528 13.09 17.96 38.96
CA VAL A 528 12.79 16.52 39.05
C VAL A 528 11.29 16.26 39.01
N TYR A 529 10.89 15.04 38.64
CA TYR A 529 9.48 14.60 38.62
C TYR A 529 9.19 13.55 39.67
N ASP A 530 8.20 13.82 40.54
CA ASP A 530 7.64 12.86 41.48
C ASP A 530 6.27 12.38 41.02
N ASP A 531 6.20 11.12 40.60
CA ASP A 531 4.99 10.51 40.06
C ASP A 531 3.98 10.08 41.12
N ALA A 532 4.37 10.02 42.41
CA ALA A 532 3.45 9.74 43.53
C ALA A 532 2.85 10.98 44.16
N ALA A 533 3.50 12.15 44.06
CA ALA A 533 2.91 13.41 44.49
C ALA A 533 1.74 13.78 43.56
N CYS A 534 0.51 13.41 43.92
CA CYS A 534 -0.65 13.48 43.04
C CYS A 534 -1.61 14.60 43.45
N ALA A 535 -2.18 15.30 42.47
CA ALA A 535 -3.28 16.22 42.69
C ALA A 535 -4.31 16.14 41.56
N TRP A 536 -5.55 16.50 41.86
CA TRP A 536 -6.73 16.37 41.02
C TRP A 536 -7.22 17.75 40.60
N THR A 537 -7.10 18.06 39.31
CA THR A 537 -7.48 19.37 38.73
C THR A 537 -8.67 19.23 37.78
N GLU A 538 -9.44 20.31 37.63
CA GLU A 538 -10.59 20.36 36.74
C GLU A 538 -10.18 20.61 35.28
N ALA A 539 -10.38 19.62 34.42
CA ALA A 539 -10.13 19.77 32.98
C ALA A 539 -11.34 20.43 32.27
N PRO A 540 -11.17 21.03 31.07
CA PRO A 540 -12.29 21.60 30.33
C PRO A 540 -13.42 20.59 30.05
N GLY A 541 -14.64 20.94 30.47
CA GLY A 541 -15.83 20.10 30.26
C GLY A 541 -16.49 20.26 28.88
N THR A 542 -16.03 21.20 28.04
CA THR A 542 -16.62 21.48 26.72
C THR A 542 -15.56 21.51 25.63
N TRP A 543 -15.95 21.18 24.39
CA TRP A 543 -15.08 21.25 23.22
C TRP A 543 -14.44 22.62 23.01
N ARG A 544 -15.22 23.70 23.18
CA ARG A 544 -14.72 25.07 23.07
C ARG A 544 -13.72 25.40 24.17
N GLY A 545 -13.97 24.95 25.40
CA GLY A 545 -13.03 25.10 26.51
C GLY A 545 -11.72 24.36 26.26
N LEU A 546 -11.81 23.11 25.80
CA LEU A 546 -10.65 22.29 25.45
C LEU A 546 -9.78 22.97 24.38
N TRP A 547 -10.41 23.46 23.30
CA TRP A 547 -9.71 24.17 22.23
C TRP A 547 -8.93 25.36 22.77
N ARG A 548 -9.57 26.23 23.56
CA ARG A 548 -8.95 27.42 24.14
C ARG A 548 -7.75 27.07 25.02
N GLN A 549 -7.88 26.03 25.85
CA GLN A 549 -6.82 25.59 26.74
C GLN A 549 -5.63 25.03 25.94
N ARG A 550 -5.86 24.07 25.05
CA ARG A 550 -4.78 23.45 24.26
C ARG A 550 -4.09 24.45 23.32
N TYR A 551 -4.85 25.40 22.76
CA TYR A 551 -4.29 26.49 21.96
C TYR A 551 -3.39 27.40 22.79
N ARG A 552 -3.82 27.78 24.00
CA ARG A 552 -2.99 28.57 24.93
C ARG A 552 -1.72 27.83 25.32
N TRP A 553 -1.82 26.55 25.66
CA TRP A 553 -0.66 25.74 26.05
C TRP A 553 0.34 25.54 24.91
N CYS A 554 -0.15 25.16 23.72
CA CYS A 554 0.70 24.94 22.56
C CYS A 554 1.42 26.22 22.13
N PHE A 555 0.68 27.32 21.99
CA PHE A 555 1.26 28.62 21.64
C PHE A 555 2.20 29.16 22.74
N GLY A 556 1.80 29.08 24.01
CA GLY A 556 2.63 29.51 25.14
C GLY A 556 3.94 28.72 25.24
N THR A 557 3.91 27.43 24.97
CA THR A 557 5.13 26.59 24.89
C THR A 557 6.05 27.06 23.77
N MET A 558 5.51 27.38 22.58
CA MET A 558 6.30 27.95 21.49
C MET A 558 6.93 29.30 21.86
N GLN A 559 6.20 30.16 22.59
CA GLN A 559 6.73 31.43 23.09
C GLN A 559 7.89 31.21 24.09
N ALA A 560 7.74 30.28 25.04
CA ALA A 560 8.78 29.94 25.99
C ALA A 560 10.02 29.39 25.28
N MET A 561 9.86 28.47 24.33
CA MET A 561 10.97 27.95 23.52
C MET A 561 11.69 29.07 22.76
N TRP A 562 10.94 30.02 22.19
CA TRP A 562 11.53 31.16 21.49
C TRP A 562 12.29 32.09 22.43
N LYS A 563 11.73 32.40 23.61
CA LYS A 563 12.39 33.20 24.66
C LYS A 563 13.70 32.53 25.10
N HIS A 564 13.70 31.21 25.25
CA HIS A 564 14.86 30.43 25.71
C HIS A 564 15.74 29.87 24.57
N ARG A 565 15.55 30.30 23.32
CA ARG A 565 16.26 29.74 22.15
C ARG A 565 17.79 29.87 22.19
N ALA A 566 18.33 30.86 22.92
CA ALA A 566 19.77 31.03 23.07
C ALA A 566 20.44 29.84 23.79
N SER A 567 19.67 29.10 24.61
CA SER A 567 20.15 27.92 25.34
C SER A 567 20.69 26.80 24.45
N VAL A 568 20.35 26.78 23.16
CA VAL A 568 20.91 25.79 22.21
C VAL A 568 22.41 25.99 21.96
N ARG A 569 22.92 27.22 22.19
CA ARG A 569 24.33 27.61 22.03
C ARG A 569 25.07 27.72 23.36
N GLU A 570 24.37 27.64 24.48
CA GLU A 570 24.96 27.69 25.82
C GLU A 570 25.64 26.36 26.18
N ASP A 571 26.58 26.41 27.13
CA ASP A 571 27.17 25.23 27.74
C ASP A 571 26.51 24.92 29.11
N GLY A 572 26.94 23.83 29.74
CA GLY A 572 26.43 23.41 31.04
C GLY A 572 24.92 23.12 31.06
N ALA A 573 24.21 23.64 32.06
CA ALA A 573 22.79 23.37 32.29
C ALA A 573 21.88 23.97 31.20
N GLY A 574 22.15 25.22 30.78
CA GLY A 574 21.45 25.85 29.65
C GLY A 574 21.61 25.05 28.36
N GLY A 575 22.83 24.62 28.07
CA GLY A 575 23.13 23.74 26.93
C GLY A 575 22.40 22.40 26.95
N ARG A 576 22.17 21.80 28.13
CA ARG A 576 21.38 20.55 28.25
C ARG A 576 19.92 20.77 27.91
N LEU A 577 19.29 21.84 28.43
CA LEU A 577 17.93 22.21 28.08
C LEU A 577 17.81 22.48 26.57
N GLY A 578 18.68 23.33 26.04
CA GLY A 578 18.64 23.76 24.66
C GLY A 578 18.92 22.65 23.65
N ARG A 579 19.87 21.74 23.92
CA ARG A 579 20.25 20.68 22.98
C ARG A 579 19.49 19.37 23.15
N ARG A 580 18.71 19.19 24.23
CA ARG A 580 17.93 17.96 24.49
C ARG A 580 16.43 18.21 24.58
N ALA A 581 15.97 19.10 25.44
CA ALA A 581 14.53 19.34 25.66
C ALA A 581 13.90 20.07 24.47
N ILE A 582 14.49 21.18 24.02
CA ILE A 582 13.92 21.99 22.94
C ILE A 582 13.76 21.17 21.64
N PRO A 583 14.78 20.42 21.15
CA PRO A 583 14.63 19.57 19.97
C PRO A 583 13.56 18.48 20.14
N TYR A 584 13.45 17.88 21.33
CA TYR A 584 12.41 16.88 21.61
C TYR A 584 11.00 17.51 21.50
N ILE A 585 10.79 18.69 22.09
CA ILE A 585 9.52 19.43 22.00
C ILE A 585 9.23 19.80 20.54
N VAL A 586 10.20 20.35 19.80
CA VAL A 586 10.05 20.67 18.37
C VAL A 586 9.62 19.44 17.58
N LEU A 587 10.35 18.33 17.71
CA LEU A 587 10.11 17.13 16.92
C LEU A 587 8.78 16.46 17.26
N PHE A 588 8.49 16.25 18.54
CA PHE A 588 7.39 15.37 18.96
C PHE A 588 6.11 16.10 19.40
N GLN A 589 6.20 17.39 19.75
CA GLN A 589 5.02 18.20 20.12
C GLN A 589 4.60 19.20 19.03
N ILE A 590 5.48 19.51 18.06
CA ILE A 590 5.16 20.42 16.95
C ILE A 590 5.21 19.70 15.61
N VAL A 591 6.37 19.21 15.17
CA VAL A 591 6.58 18.63 13.83
C VAL A 591 5.77 17.35 13.63
N GLN A 592 5.84 16.38 14.54
CA GLN A 592 5.10 15.13 14.41
C GLN A 592 3.58 15.35 14.32
N PRO A 593 2.92 16.14 15.20
CA PRO A 593 1.50 16.45 15.05
C PRO A 593 1.14 17.19 13.75
N LEU A 594 2.03 18.04 13.20
CA LEU A 594 1.81 18.69 11.91
C LEU A 594 1.92 17.73 10.72
N LEU A 595 2.76 16.69 10.83
CA LEU A 595 2.89 15.64 9.80
C LEU A 595 1.83 14.55 9.91
N ALA A 596 1.26 14.33 11.10
CA ALA A 596 0.33 13.23 11.35
C ALA A 596 -0.95 13.22 10.46
N PRO A 597 -1.54 14.35 10.02
CA PRO A 597 -2.64 14.36 9.05
C PRO A 597 -2.31 13.65 7.72
N ILE A 598 -1.03 13.57 7.34
CA ILE A 598 -0.58 12.90 6.11
C ILE A 598 -0.92 11.40 6.15
N VAL A 599 -0.84 10.78 7.32
CA VAL A 599 -1.22 9.37 7.53
C VAL A 599 -2.69 9.17 7.20
N ASP A 600 -3.55 10.09 7.65
CA ASP A 600 -4.99 10.02 7.45
C ASP A 600 -5.36 10.27 5.97
N VAL A 601 -4.72 11.24 5.31
CA VAL A 601 -4.89 11.50 3.87
C VAL A 601 -4.43 10.30 3.04
N TYR A 602 -3.26 9.73 3.35
CA TYR A 602 -2.73 8.57 2.62
C TYR A 602 -3.59 7.32 2.84
N MET A 603 -4.15 7.15 4.03
CA MET A 603 -5.10 6.08 4.32
C MET A 603 -6.37 6.21 3.47
N LEU A 604 -6.96 7.41 3.38
CA LEU A 604 -8.13 7.68 2.52
C LEU A 604 -7.81 7.42 1.04
N TYR A 605 -6.66 7.88 0.56
CA TYR A 605 -6.18 7.55 -0.79
C TYR A 605 -6.05 6.03 -0.99
N SER A 606 -5.45 5.32 -0.03
CA SER A 606 -5.27 3.87 -0.12
C SER A 606 -6.58 3.10 -0.06
N LEU A 607 -7.60 3.59 0.66
CA LEU A 607 -8.93 2.98 0.65
C LEU A 607 -9.62 3.07 -0.72
N CYS A 608 -9.38 4.14 -1.48
CA CYS A 608 -9.97 4.33 -2.80
C CYS A 608 -9.20 3.63 -3.92
N PHE A 609 -7.87 3.55 -3.82
CA PHE A 609 -7.01 3.16 -4.95
C PHE A 609 -6.15 1.91 -4.69
N GLN A 610 -6.23 1.28 -3.51
CA GLN A 610 -5.39 0.13 -3.13
C GLN A 610 -6.25 -1.02 -2.56
N PRO A 611 -5.75 -2.28 -2.56
CA PRO A 611 -6.49 -3.40 -2.01
C PRO A 611 -6.87 -3.18 -0.54
N LEU A 612 -8.16 -3.33 -0.23
CA LEU A 612 -8.71 -3.05 1.09
C LEU A 612 -8.05 -3.88 2.21
N SER A 613 -7.77 -5.16 1.94
CA SER A 613 -7.14 -6.07 2.90
C SER A 613 -5.79 -5.55 3.42
N TRP A 614 -4.98 -5.01 2.52
CA TRP A 614 -3.65 -4.50 2.81
C TRP A 614 -3.72 -3.21 3.64
N THR A 615 -4.58 -2.27 3.23
CA THR A 615 -4.81 -1.01 3.95
C THR A 615 -5.32 -1.24 5.37
N THR A 616 -6.29 -2.15 5.54
CA THR A 616 -6.84 -2.52 6.84
C THR A 616 -5.80 -3.16 7.76
N ALA A 617 -4.93 -4.05 7.22
CA ALA A 617 -3.90 -4.72 8.03
C ALA A 617 -2.93 -3.73 8.68
N ILE A 618 -2.41 -2.77 7.90
CA ILE A 618 -1.47 -1.75 8.41
C ILE A 618 -2.12 -0.88 9.47
N TRP A 619 -3.36 -0.45 9.20
CA TRP A 619 -4.13 0.36 10.14
C TRP A 619 -4.29 -0.37 11.48
N LEU A 620 -4.71 -1.64 11.46
CA LEU A 620 -4.85 -2.46 12.66
C LEU A 620 -3.54 -2.63 13.43
N VAL A 621 -2.40 -2.84 12.74
CA VAL A 621 -1.09 -2.96 13.38
C VAL A 621 -0.68 -1.68 14.10
N LEU A 622 -0.86 -0.52 13.46
CA LEU A 622 -0.52 0.78 14.06
C LEU A 622 -1.38 1.07 15.31
N HIS A 623 -2.70 0.79 15.25
CA HIS A 623 -3.58 0.95 16.41
C HIS A 623 -3.27 -0.05 17.53
N ALA A 624 -2.91 -1.29 17.19
CA ALA A 624 -2.49 -2.27 18.17
C ALA A 624 -1.22 -1.83 18.90
N ALA A 625 -0.23 -1.28 18.19
CA ALA A 625 0.98 -0.72 18.79
C ALA A 625 0.65 0.46 19.73
N GLN A 626 -0.23 1.37 19.32
CA GLN A 626 -0.67 2.49 20.15
C GLN A 626 -1.45 2.04 21.39
N LEU A 627 -2.31 1.04 21.26
CA LEU A 627 -3.03 0.44 22.37
C LEU A 627 -2.05 -0.21 23.36
N ALA A 628 -1.04 -0.93 22.88
CA ALA A 628 -0.02 -1.54 23.73
C ALA A 628 0.74 -0.50 24.56
N VAL A 629 1.14 0.63 23.96
CA VAL A 629 1.80 1.74 24.67
C VAL A 629 0.87 2.37 25.70
N SER A 630 -0.40 2.59 25.34
CA SER A 630 -1.40 3.15 26.26
C SER A 630 -1.68 2.23 27.45
N VAL A 631 -1.81 0.91 27.23
CA VAL A 631 -1.94 -0.09 28.29
C VAL A 631 -0.73 -0.07 29.22
N TYR A 632 0.47 0.04 28.65
CA TYR A 632 1.71 0.13 29.43
C TYR A 632 1.75 1.39 30.31
N ALA A 633 1.40 2.56 29.76
CA ALA A 633 1.35 3.82 30.50
C ALA A 633 0.35 3.77 31.67
N PHE A 634 -0.87 3.26 31.42
CA PHE A 634 -1.91 3.14 32.45
C PHE A 634 -1.48 2.25 33.62
N ARG A 635 -0.82 1.14 33.32
CA ARG A 635 -0.29 0.25 34.38
C ARG A 635 0.81 0.90 35.18
N LEU A 636 1.67 1.67 34.53
CA LEU A 636 2.77 2.36 35.19
C LEU A 636 2.27 3.46 36.14
N ASP A 637 1.21 4.18 35.76
CA ASP A 637 0.55 5.20 36.59
C ASP A 637 -0.50 4.62 37.57
N LYS A 638 -0.68 3.29 37.60
CA LYS A 638 -1.69 2.57 38.42
C LYS A 638 -3.13 3.06 38.18
N GLU A 639 -3.43 3.43 36.94
CA GLU A 639 -4.76 3.89 36.52
C GLU A 639 -5.59 2.70 35.98
N PRO A 640 -6.91 2.66 36.23
CA PRO A 640 -7.78 1.61 35.71
C PRO A 640 -7.82 1.66 34.18
N THR A 641 -7.71 0.51 33.52
CA THR A 641 -7.64 0.40 32.05
C THR A 641 -8.97 0.64 31.34
N GLY A 642 -10.08 0.76 32.07
CA GLY A 642 -11.42 0.98 31.52
C GLY A 642 -11.50 2.06 30.43
N PRO A 643 -10.95 3.28 30.62
CA PRO A 643 -11.00 4.34 29.62
C PRO A 643 -10.37 3.99 28.25
N LEU A 644 -9.49 2.98 28.17
CA LEU A 644 -8.80 2.60 26.94
C LEU A 644 -9.75 2.13 25.83
N TRP A 645 -10.98 1.69 26.13
CA TRP A 645 -11.95 1.36 25.08
C TRP A 645 -12.29 2.57 24.19
N THR A 646 -12.15 3.78 24.71
CA THR A 646 -12.38 5.03 23.95
C THR A 646 -11.20 5.43 23.05
N LEU A 647 -10.07 4.72 23.12
CA LEU A 647 -8.84 5.05 22.39
C LEU A 647 -9.03 5.02 20.86
N PRO A 648 -9.71 4.03 20.24
CA PRO A 648 -9.95 4.04 18.79
C PRO A 648 -10.78 5.26 18.35
N LEU A 649 -11.80 5.62 19.14
CA LEU A 649 -12.64 6.81 18.87
C LEU A 649 -11.82 8.11 19.00
N GLN A 650 -10.82 8.13 19.88
CA GLN A 650 -9.91 9.28 20.06
C GLN A 650 -9.15 9.60 18.77
N GLN A 651 -8.80 8.58 17.98
CA GLN A 651 -8.02 8.74 16.75
C GLN A 651 -8.81 9.44 15.64
N VAL A 652 -10.14 9.32 15.66
CA VAL A 652 -11.03 9.86 14.63
C VAL A 652 -11.47 11.29 14.93
N VAL A 653 -11.67 11.65 16.21
CA VAL A 653 -12.21 12.96 16.58
C VAL A 653 -11.20 13.81 17.35
N TYR A 654 -10.79 13.34 18.52
CA TYR A 654 -9.95 14.12 19.44
C TYR A 654 -8.60 14.47 18.82
N ARG A 655 -7.97 13.51 18.15
CA ARG A 655 -6.69 13.70 17.47
C ARG A 655 -6.75 14.76 16.38
N GLN A 656 -7.84 14.79 15.61
CA GLN A 656 -8.06 15.79 14.56
C GLN A 656 -8.16 17.19 15.16
N LEU A 657 -8.87 17.33 16.28
CA LEU A 657 -8.91 18.58 17.03
C LEU A 657 -7.51 19.05 17.45
N ILE A 658 -6.68 18.14 17.97
CA ILE A 658 -5.30 18.48 18.35
C ILE A 658 -4.47 18.92 17.14
N TYR A 659 -4.60 18.28 15.98
CA TYR A 659 -3.91 18.70 14.74
C TYR A 659 -4.26 20.15 14.37
N LEU A 660 -5.55 20.49 14.40
CA LEU A 660 -6.00 21.82 14.06
C LEU A 660 -5.52 22.87 15.08
N VAL A 661 -5.45 22.52 16.36
CA VAL A 661 -4.90 23.38 17.42
C VAL A 661 -3.41 23.64 17.21
N VAL A 662 -2.63 22.61 16.90
CA VAL A 662 -1.18 22.76 16.64
C VAL A 662 -0.94 23.58 15.38
N LEU A 663 -1.70 23.32 14.31
CA LEU A 663 -1.64 24.12 13.08
C LEU A 663 -1.96 25.59 13.34
N GLN A 664 -3.05 25.88 14.07
CA GLN A 664 -3.41 27.26 14.43
C GLN A 664 -2.30 27.92 15.28
N SER A 665 -1.72 27.18 16.24
CA SER A 665 -0.64 27.69 17.10
C SER A 665 0.62 28.01 16.29
N ALA A 666 1.01 27.12 15.38
CA ALA A 666 2.16 27.31 14.50
C ALA A 666 1.96 28.52 13.58
N VAL A 667 0.79 28.67 12.95
CA VAL A 667 0.47 29.84 12.10
C VAL A 667 0.52 31.13 12.93
N THR A 668 -0.04 31.12 14.14
CA THR A 668 -0.04 32.30 15.03
C THR A 668 1.37 32.68 15.44
N ALA A 669 2.22 31.69 15.75
CA ALA A 669 3.62 31.91 16.08
C ALA A 669 4.42 32.48 14.89
N LEU A 670 4.20 31.96 13.68
CA LEU A 670 4.84 32.44 12.45
C LEU A 670 4.43 33.87 12.09
N VAL A 671 3.16 34.24 12.30
CA VAL A 671 2.65 35.60 12.03
C VAL A 671 3.03 36.59 13.14
N GLY A 672 3.48 36.12 14.31
CA GLY A 672 3.83 36.97 15.45
C GLY A 672 2.61 37.60 16.14
N ALA A 673 1.42 37.03 15.97
CA ALA A 673 0.19 37.56 16.55
C ALA A 673 0.17 37.36 18.08
N ARG A 674 -0.27 38.37 18.83
CA ARG A 674 -0.42 38.29 20.29
C ARG A 674 -1.77 37.68 20.65
N LEU A 675 -1.75 36.67 21.51
CA LEU A 675 -2.96 36.05 22.04
C LEU A 675 -3.17 36.51 23.49
N GLY A 676 -4.35 37.06 23.79
CA GLY A 676 -4.74 37.40 25.16
C GLY A 676 -5.15 36.17 25.97
N TRP A 677 -5.11 36.29 27.31
CA TRP A 677 -5.57 35.25 28.24
C TRP A 677 -7.03 34.87 28.00
N GLN A 678 -7.37 33.59 28.18
CA GLN A 678 -8.71 33.06 27.92
C GLN A 678 -9.21 32.28 29.13
N THR A 679 -10.32 32.72 29.72
CA THR A 679 -10.98 32.08 30.85
C THR A 679 -11.92 30.95 30.41
N ALA A 680 -12.08 29.96 31.29
CA ALA A 680 -13.05 28.87 31.15
C ALA A 680 -13.89 28.78 32.44
N PRO A 681 -15.23 28.61 32.34
CA PRO A 681 -16.09 28.48 33.51
C PRO A 681 -15.80 27.18 34.27
N ARG A 682 -15.88 27.24 35.60
CA ARG A 682 -15.64 26.12 36.53
C ARG A 682 -16.94 25.38 36.85
N THR A 683 -16.87 24.06 36.96
CA THR A 683 -18.04 23.18 37.20
C THR A 683 -18.09 22.63 38.62
N GLY A 684 -17.05 22.82 39.43
CA GLY A 684 -17.00 22.35 40.83
C GLY A 684 -16.74 20.85 40.96
N LYS A 685 -16.45 20.17 39.84
CA LYS A 685 -16.27 18.70 39.82
C LYS A 685 -14.97 18.24 40.48
N ALA A 686 -13.98 19.13 40.63
CA ALA A 686 -12.78 18.80 41.40
C ALA A 686 -13.11 18.67 42.90
N ALA A 687 -13.97 19.55 43.43
CA ALA A 687 -14.42 19.49 44.83
C ALA A 687 -15.19 18.19 45.18
N ALA A 688 -15.80 17.52 44.20
CA ALA A 688 -16.50 16.25 44.39
C ALA A 688 -15.58 15.01 44.44
N VAL A 689 -14.29 15.16 44.13
CA VAL A 689 -13.32 14.06 44.21
C VAL A 689 -13.01 13.80 45.68
N GLN A 690 -13.37 12.63 46.18
CA GLN A 690 -12.83 12.14 47.45
C GLN A 690 -11.39 11.67 47.22
N PRO A 691 -10.38 12.30 47.84
CA PRO A 691 -9.01 11.80 47.78
C PRO A 691 -8.99 10.36 48.26
N ARG A 692 -8.26 9.46 47.58
CA ARG A 692 -8.13 8.08 48.05
C ARG A 692 -7.46 8.08 49.43
N GLN A 693 -8.20 7.77 50.49
CA GLN A 693 -7.65 7.55 51.84
C GLN A 693 -6.76 6.30 51.94
N SER A 694 -6.61 5.53 50.85
CA SER A 694 -6.11 4.15 50.88
C SER A 694 -4.70 3.98 50.29
N ILE A 695 -3.67 4.70 50.76
CA ILE A 695 -2.26 4.28 50.56
C ILE A 695 -1.41 4.64 51.79
N VAL A 696 -1.72 4.06 52.95
CA VAL A 696 -0.79 4.05 54.11
C VAL A 696 -0.26 2.64 54.42
N ILE A 697 -0.74 1.58 53.77
CA ILE A 697 -0.28 0.19 54.04
C ILE A 697 0.22 -0.50 52.76
N LEU A 698 1.19 0.12 52.06
CA LEU A 698 1.97 -0.58 51.02
C LEU A 698 3.39 -0.03 50.85
N MET A 699 3.91 0.70 51.85
CA MET A 699 5.35 0.92 51.98
C MET A 699 6.08 -0.26 52.65
N ARG A 700 5.35 -1.27 53.14
CA ARG A 700 5.92 -2.60 53.43
C ARG A 700 5.45 -3.60 52.38
N ARG A 701 6.41 -4.10 51.60
CA ARG A 701 6.35 -5.24 50.67
C ARG A 701 5.55 -5.02 49.38
N GLY A 702 6.29 -4.81 48.30
CA GLY A 702 5.81 -5.03 46.94
C GLY A 702 6.82 -4.59 45.89
N GLU A 703 7.84 -5.42 45.64
CA GLU A 703 8.66 -5.32 44.42
C GLU A 703 7.76 -5.45 43.18
N TYR A 704 7.18 -4.35 42.68
CA TYR A 704 6.47 -4.40 41.41
C TYR A 704 7.51 -4.47 40.28
N ARG A 705 7.75 -5.69 39.78
CA ARG A 705 8.54 -5.95 38.58
C ARG A 705 7.65 -5.70 37.36
N ASP A 706 8.11 -4.85 36.43
CA ASP A 706 7.47 -4.71 35.12
C ASP A 706 7.21 -6.12 34.54
N PRO A 707 5.95 -6.48 34.27
CA PRO A 707 5.63 -7.81 33.79
C PRO A 707 6.44 -8.09 32.51
N ARG A 708 7.16 -9.22 32.46
CA ARG A 708 8.00 -9.58 31.30
C ARG A 708 7.18 -9.55 30.00
N TRP A 709 5.91 -9.94 30.07
CA TRP A 709 4.98 -9.93 28.93
C TRP A 709 4.67 -8.52 28.41
N ALA A 710 4.58 -7.49 29.26
CA ALA A 710 4.30 -6.12 28.82
C ALA A 710 5.52 -5.52 28.10
N ARG A 711 6.73 -5.87 28.57
CA ARG A 711 7.99 -5.55 27.88
C ARG A 711 8.09 -6.24 26.53
N LEU A 712 7.67 -7.51 26.48
CA LEU A 712 7.57 -8.28 25.25
C LEU A 712 6.59 -7.62 24.28
N LEU A 713 5.40 -7.22 24.72
CA LEU A 713 4.38 -6.60 23.85
C LEU A 713 4.84 -5.28 23.23
N VAL A 714 5.52 -4.39 23.97
CA VAL A 714 6.03 -3.13 23.39
C VAL A 714 7.16 -3.39 22.41
N ALA A 715 8.07 -4.31 22.73
CA ALA A 715 9.14 -4.72 21.81
C ALA A 715 8.57 -5.39 20.56
N CYS A 716 7.68 -6.35 20.73
CA CYS A 716 6.96 -7.03 19.64
C CYS A 716 6.15 -6.05 18.82
N GLY A 717 5.45 -5.07 19.41
CA GLY A 717 4.69 -4.06 18.67
C GLY A 717 5.57 -3.12 17.86
N THR A 718 6.72 -2.72 18.41
CA THR A 718 7.71 -1.88 17.69
C THR A 718 8.35 -2.65 16.53
N VAL A 719 8.76 -3.89 16.78
CA VAL A 719 9.31 -4.79 15.76
C VAL A 719 8.27 -5.12 14.70
N LEU A 720 7.03 -5.41 15.09
CA LEU A 720 5.92 -5.68 14.18
C LEU A 720 5.64 -4.47 13.29
N ALA A 721 5.61 -3.26 13.85
CA ALA A 721 5.40 -2.04 13.07
C ALA A 721 6.56 -1.76 12.09
N LEU A 722 7.82 -1.99 12.51
CA LEU A 722 8.99 -1.91 11.62
C LEU A 722 8.94 -2.96 10.51
N ILE A 723 8.58 -4.20 10.85
CA ILE A 723 8.37 -5.29 9.88
C ILE A 723 7.23 -4.94 8.93
N SER A 724 6.12 -4.37 9.41
CA SER A 724 5.00 -3.94 8.57
C SER A 724 5.39 -2.79 7.64
N ALA A 725 6.21 -1.83 8.10
CA ALA A 725 6.74 -0.76 7.25
C ALA A 725 7.70 -1.31 6.18
N ALA A 726 8.59 -2.24 6.57
CA ALA A 726 9.49 -2.91 5.63
C ALA A 726 8.73 -3.82 4.66
N ALA A 727 7.71 -4.55 5.12
CA ALA A 727 6.84 -5.39 4.31
C ALA A 727 5.94 -4.55 3.39
N LEU A 728 5.59 -3.31 3.76
CA LEU A 728 4.87 -2.38 2.89
C LEU A 728 5.71 -1.93 1.71
N VAL A 729 6.95 -1.52 1.96
CA VAL A 729 7.87 -1.09 0.90
C VAL A 729 8.32 -2.29 0.08
N GLY A 730 8.75 -3.37 0.74
CA GLY A 730 9.23 -4.58 0.09
C GLY A 730 8.13 -5.38 -0.60
N GLY A 731 6.96 -5.52 0.00
CA GLY A 731 5.84 -6.31 -0.54
C GLY A 731 5.24 -5.71 -1.81
N ARG A 732 5.05 -4.38 -1.87
CA ARG A 732 4.60 -3.72 -3.11
C ARG A 732 5.65 -3.83 -4.22
N TYR A 733 6.92 -3.61 -3.88
CA TYR A 733 8.01 -3.73 -4.84
C TYR A 733 8.11 -5.15 -5.41
N LEU A 734 7.97 -6.17 -4.55
CA LEU A 734 8.00 -7.58 -4.95
C LEU A 734 6.76 -7.95 -5.77
N LEU A 735 5.56 -7.54 -5.36
CA LEU A 735 4.32 -7.86 -6.08
C LEU A 735 4.31 -7.25 -7.50
N GLN A 736 4.70 -5.98 -7.66
CA GLN A 736 4.81 -5.36 -8.98
C GLN A 736 5.84 -6.09 -9.85
N ARG A 737 7.01 -6.37 -9.28
CA ARG A 737 8.06 -7.14 -9.96
C ARG A 737 7.60 -8.54 -10.40
N TYR A 738 6.78 -9.22 -9.60
CA TYR A 738 6.26 -10.54 -9.93
C TYR A 738 5.12 -10.48 -10.96
N GLU A 739 4.23 -9.50 -10.87
CA GLU A 739 3.15 -9.30 -11.84
C GLU A 739 3.68 -9.03 -13.25
N ASP A 740 4.82 -8.33 -13.36
CA ASP A 740 5.52 -8.06 -14.62
C ASP A 740 6.27 -9.27 -15.19
N SER A 741 6.53 -10.29 -14.36
CA SER A 741 7.34 -11.46 -14.75
C SER A 741 6.56 -12.59 -15.44
N VAL A 742 5.23 -12.58 -15.32
CA VAL A 742 4.35 -13.63 -15.84
C VAL A 742 3.78 -13.22 -17.20
N ARG A 743 4.04 -14.01 -18.24
CA ARG A 743 3.50 -13.76 -19.59
C ARG A 743 1.99 -13.94 -19.60
N ARG A 744 1.28 -12.91 -20.06
CA ARG A 744 -0.18 -12.95 -20.25
C ARG A 744 -0.50 -13.01 -21.73
N ALA A 745 -1.40 -13.90 -22.10
CA ALA A 745 -2.02 -13.95 -23.42
C ALA A 745 -3.45 -14.44 -23.26
N ASP A 746 -4.33 -14.12 -24.21
CA ASP A 746 -5.68 -14.68 -24.25
C ASP A 746 -5.67 -16.07 -24.90
N LEU A 747 -5.78 -17.10 -24.08
CA LEU A 747 -5.82 -18.51 -24.44
C LEU A 747 -7.26 -19.06 -24.49
N LEU A 748 -8.26 -18.29 -24.05
CA LEU A 748 -9.64 -18.79 -23.88
C LEU A 748 -10.62 -18.15 -24.85
N GLY A 749 -10.41 -16.89 -25.23
CA GLY A 749 -11.27 -16.14 -26.12
C GLY A 749 -12.74 -16.21 -25.67
N PRO A 750 -13.68 -16.64 -26.54
CA PRO A 750 -15.10 -16.67 -26.22
C PRO A 750 -15.48 -17.74 -25.18
N THR A 751 -14.58 -18.68 -24.87
CA THR A 751 -14.82 -19.70 -23.83
C THR A 751 -14.44 -19.24 -22.43
N ALA A 752 -14.01 -17.98 -22.28
CA ALA A 752 -13.67 -17.41 -20.98
C ALA A 752 -14.94 -17.16 -20.14
N VAL A 753 -15.08 -17.87 -19.02
CA VAL A 753 -16.21 -17.73 -18.08
C VAL A 753 -15.67 -17.39 -16.69
N TYR A 754 -15.95 -16.17 -16.24
CA TYR A 754 -15.48 -15.67 -14.95
C TYR A 754 -16.66 -15.47 -13.99
N ASP A 755 -16.84 -16.43 -13.10
CA ASP A 755 -17.73 -16.32 -11.94
C ASP A 755 -16.88 -16.28 -10.67
N ARG A 756 -17.04 -15.22 -9.88
CA ARG A 756 -16.28 -15.04 -8.64
C ARG A 756 -16.69 -16.06 -7.56
N ASP A 757 -17.96 -16.45 -7.54
CA ASP A 757 -18.57 -17.27 -6.49
C ASP A 757 -18.93 -18.68 -6.99
N GLY A 758 -18.68 -18.96 -8.27
CA GLY A 758 -18.88 -20.26 -8.91
C GLY A 758 -17.65 -21.19 -8.89
N PRO A 759 -17.79 -22.40 -9.46
CA PRO A 759 -16.68 -23.34 -9.63
C PRO A 759 -15.64 -22.81 -10.63
N LEU A 760 -14.39 -23.23 -10.49
CA LEU A 760 -13.30 -22.84 -11.39
C LEU A 760 -12.91 -24.02 -12.29
N ASN A 761 -13.02 -23.82 -13.60
CA ASN A 761 -12.50 -24.76 -14.59
C ASN A 761 -11.21 -24.20 -15.18
N ILE A 762 -10.08 -24.85 -14.92
CA ILE A 762 -8.76 -24.36 -15.36
C ILE A 762 -8.23 -25.31 -16.43
N LEU A 763 -8.03 -24.78 -17.64
CA LEU A 763 -7.48 -25.54 -18.76
C LEU A 763 -5.94 -25.48 -18.74
N LEU A 764 -5.28 -26.63 -18.58
CA LEU A 764 -3.82 -26.73 -18.65
C LEU A 764 -3.43 -27.36 -19.98
N MET A 765 -2.55 -26.69 -20.72
CA MET A 765 -2.08 -27.09 -22.04
C MET A 765 -0.58 -27.25 -22.02
N GLY A 766 -0.07 -28.43 -22.37
CA GLY A 766 1.35 -28.69 -22.55
C GLY A 766 1.67 -28.79 -24.04
N VAL A 767 2.65 -28.03 -24.50
CA VAL A 767 3.10 -28.05 -25.89
C VAL A 767 4.56 -28.47 -26.01
N ASP A 768 4.85 -29.31 -27.01
CA ASP A 768 6.23 -29.59 -27.42
C ASP A 768 6.66 -28.57 -28.46
N TRP A 769 7.37 -27.55 -28.00
CA TRP A 769 7.87 -26.49 -28.85
C TRP A 769 9.34 -26.26 -28.61
N ARG A 770 10.13 -26.32 -29.69
CA ARG A 770 11.55 -25.97 -29.69
C ARG A 770 11.72 -24.65 -30.44
N ARG A 771 12.50 -23.75 -29.84
CA ARG A 771 12.83 -22.45 -30.44
C ARG A 771 13.55 -22.68 -31.77
N GLY A 772 12.95 -22.22 -32.87
CA GLY A 772 13.51 -22.38 -34.23
C GLY A 772 13.02 -23.59 -35.03
N GLN A 773 12.07 -24.38 -34.51
CA GLN A 773 11.48 -25.51 -35.25
C GLN A 773 10.36 -25.03 -36.18
N SER A 774 10.43 -25.37 -37.47
CA SER A 774 9.37 -25.13 -38.46
C SER A 774 8.27 -26.19 -38.40
N GLY A 775 7.02 -25.80 -38.64
CA GLY A 775 5.85 -26.71 -38.71
C GLY A 775 4.80 -26.45 -37.63
N PHE A 776 3.75 -27.28 -37.62
CA PHE A 776 2.64 -27.15 -36.68
C PHE A 776 3.02 -27.57 -35.25
N ILE A 777 2.62 -26.77 -34.26
CA ILE A 777 2.76 -27.11 -32.84
C ILE A 777 1.47 -27.80 -32.40
N ARG A 778 1.59 -28.90 -31.67
CA ARG A 778 0.45 -29.61 -31.09
C ARG A 778 0.46 -29.50 -29.57
N ALA A 779 -0.73 -29.54 -28.99
CA ALA A 779 -0.90 -29.71 -27.56
C ALA A 779 -0.85 -31.21 -27.23
N ASP A 780 0.20 -31.60 -26.53
CA ASP A 780 0.48 -33.00 -26.18
C ASP A 780 0.00 -33.35 -24.77
N THR A 781 -0.47 -32.32 -24.04
CA THR A 781 -1.12 -32.43 -22.75
C THR A 781 -2.30 -31.48 -22.75
N VAL A 782 -3.48 -32.01 -22.45
CA VAL A 782 -4.69 -31.21 -22.25
C VAL A 782 -5.32 -31.73 -20.97
N LEU A 783 -5.28 -30.92 -19.90
CA LEU A 783 -5.83 -31.28 -18.60
C LEU A 783 -6.86 -30.23 -18.20
N VAL A 784 -7.87 -30.65 -17.46
CA VAL A 784 -8.81 -29.76 -16.80
C VAL A 784 -8.66 -29.96 -15.30
N LEU A 785 -8.32 -28.87 -14.61
CA LEU A 785 -8.37 -28.78 -13.16
C LEU A 785 -9.69 -28.12 -12.77
N HIS A 786 -10.63 -28.91 -12.28
CA HIS A 786 -11.91 -28.46 -11.77
C HIS A 786 -11.83 -28.23 -10.26
N VAL A 787 -12.22 -27.03 -9.81
CA VAL A 787 -12.29 -26.67 -8.40
C VAL A 787 -13.75 -26.35 -8.07
N PRO A 788 -14.40 -27.13 -7.18
CA PRO A 788 -15.76 -26.85 -6.75
C PRO A 788 -15.91 -25.47 -6.08
N ARG A 789 -17.16 -25.03 -5.90
CA ARG A 789 -17.51 -23.75 -5.30
C ARG A 789 -16.90 -23.56 -3.89
N GLU A 790 -16.76 -24.65 -3.14
CA GLU A 790 -16.23 -24.71 -1.78
C GLU A 790 -14.71 -24.46 -1.72
N ARG A 791 -13.99 -24.69 -2.83
CA ARG A 791 -12.53 -24.50 -2.98
C ARG A 791 -11.68 -25.21 -1.93
N ASP A 792 -12.16 -26.35 -1.43
CA ASP A 792 -11.46 -27.17 -0.44
C ASP A 792 -10.76 -28.40 -1.04
N ARG A 793 -11.05 -28.70 -2.32
CA ARG A 793 -10.52 -29.83 -3.10
C ARG A 793 -10.43 -29.46 -4.58
N ALA A 794 -9.78 -30.31 -5.38
CA ALA A 794 -9.79 -30.18 -6.83
C ALA A 794 -9.78 -31.54 -7.51
N TYR A 795 -10.30 -31.58 -8.74
CA TYR A 795 -10.32 -32.75 -9.58
C TYR A 795 -9.51 -32.47 -10.83
N LEU A 796 -8.50 -33.29 -11.08
CA LEU A 796 -7.63 -33.18 -12.25
C LEU A 796 -7.90 -34.36 -13.18
N PHE A 797 -8.46 -34.06 -14.35
CA PHE A 797 -8.72 -35.06 -15.38
C PHE A 797 -8.10 -34.65 -16.71
N SER A 798 -7.80 -35.64 -17.55
CA SER A 798 -7.13 -35.44 -18.83
C SER A 798 -8.12 -35.48 -19.98
N LEU A 799 -7.92 -34.67 -21.00
CA LEU A 799 -8.63 -34.81 -22.27
C LEU A 799 -7.67 -35.52 -23.23
N PRO A 800 -7.93 -36.77 -23.65
CA PRO A 800 -6.99 -37.51 -24.47
C PRO A 800 -6.69 -36.77 -25.78
N ARG A 801 -5.40 -36.61 -26.08
CA ARG A 801 -4.92 -35.77 -27.19
C ARG A 801 -5.40 -36.27 -28.56
N ASP A 802 -5.62 -37.58 -28.67
CA ASP A 802 -5.96 -38.27 -29.91
C ASP A 802 -7.46 -38.58 -30.00
N THR A 803 -8.28 -38.08 -29.06
CA THR A 803 -9.74 -38.15 -29.14
C THR A 803 -10.25 -37.42 -30.38
N ILE A 804 -11.07 -38.10 -31.17
CA ILE A 804 -11.68 -37.52 -32.35
C ILE A 804 -12.85 -36.60 -31.93
N VAL A 805 -12.70 -35.31 -32.22
CA VAL A 805 -13.64 -34.25 -31.84
C VAL A 805 -14.01 -33.39 -33.04
N ASP A 806 -15.15 -32.72 -32.95
CA ASP A 806 -15.51 -31.67 -33.90
C ASP A 806 -14.77 -30.38 -33.55
N ILE A 807 -13.79 -30.02 -34.37
CA ILE A 807 -13.01 -28.80 -34.21
C ILE A 807 -13.74 -27.66 -34.94
N PRO A 808 -14.07 -26.55 -34.26
CA PRO A 808 -14.67 -25.38 -34.89
C PRO A 808 -13.78 -24.77 -35.98
N ALA A 809 -14.37 -24.02 -36.90
CA ALA A 809 -13.61 -23.27 -37.90
C ALA A 809 -12.72 -22.20 -37.24
N GLU A 810 -11.55 -21.98 -37.82
CA GLU A 810 -10.62 -20.91 -37.48
C GLU A 810 -10.27 -20.12 -38.75
N PRO A 811 -11.05 -19.06 -39.07
CA PRO A 811 -10.86 -18.27 -40.28
C PRO A 811 -9.46 -17.66 -40.39
N ALA A 812 -8.83 -17.32 -39.25
CA ALA A 812 -7.54 -16.64 -39.25
C ALA A 812 -6.37 -17.56 -39.65
N THR A 813 -6.58 -18.88 -39.74
CA THR A 813 -5.60 -19.85 -40.28
C THR A 813 -6.12 -20.56 -41.53
N GLY A 814 -7.31 -20.19 -42.03
CA GLY A 814 -7.96 -20.84 -43.18
C GLY A 814 -8.54 -22.23 -42.86
N PHE A 815 -8.57 -22.64 -41.59
CA PHE A 815 -9.16 -23.92 -41.20
C PHE A 815 -10.69 -23.82 -41.20
N VAL A 816 -11.33 -24.55 -42.11
CA VAL A 816 -12.80 -24.51 -42.33
C VAL A 816 -13.63 -25.23 -41.27
N GLY A 817 -12.98 -25.85 -40.27
CA GLY A 817 -13.63 -26.73 -39.30
C GLY A 817 -13.74 -28.16 -39.82
N GLY A 818 -13.78 -29.12 -38.91
CA GLY A 818 -13.81 -30.54 -39.28
C GLY A 818 -13.61 -31.47 -38.09
N ARG A 819 -13.71 -32.77 -38.36
CA ARG A 819 -13.55 -33.82 -37.35
C ARG A 819 -12.12 -34.35 -37.38
N ASP A 820 -11.37 -34.18 -36.30
CA ASP A 820 -9.97 -34.62 -36.16
C ASP A 820 -9.62 -34.77 -34.67
N ARG A 821 -8.39 -35.17 -34.36
CA ARG A 821 -7.86 -35.32 -33.01
C ARG A 821 -7.86 -34.00 -32.25
N LEU A 822 -8.16 -34.04 -30.96
CA LEU A 822 -8.21 -32.88 -30.08
C LEU A 822 -6.92 -32.03 -30.13
N ASN A 823 -5.74 -32.66 -30.17
CA ASN A 823 -4.46 -31.95 -30.28
C ASN A 823 -4.28 -31.16 -31.58
N ALA A 824 -4.97 -31.57 -32.65
CA ALA A 824 -4.94 -30.92 -33.94
C ALA A 824 -5.64 -29.56 -33.85
N ALA A 825 -6.59 -29.37 -32.92
CA ALA A 825 -7.22 -28.07 -32.68
C ALA A 825 -6.18 -27.00 -32.30
N PHE A 826 -5.18 -27.35 -31.48
CA PHE A 826 -4.09 -26.42 -31.18
C PHE A 826 -3.25 -26.11 -32.43
N ALA A 827 -2.95 -27.13 -33.24
CA ALA A 827 -2.16 -26.99 -34.47
C ALA A 827 -2.87 -26.14 -35.52
N TYR A 828 -4.14 -26.42 -35.81
CA TYR A 828 -4.97 -25.63 -36.73
C TYR A 828 -5.16 -24.20 -36.23
N GLY A 829 -5.28 -24.00 -34.92
CA GLY A 829 -5.40 -22.67 -34.33
C GLY A 829 -4.08 -21.90 -34.34
N ALA A 830 -2.95 -22.57 -34.10
CA ALA A 830 -1.64 -21.92 -34.12
C ALA A 830 -1.17 -21.58 -35.54
N GLY A 831 -1.55 -22.41 -36.52
CA GLY A 831 -1.12 -22.28 -37.92
C GLY A 831 0.40 -22.41 -38.09
N GLU A 832 0.87 -22.18 -39.31
CA GLU A 832 2.32 -22.17 -39.62
C GLU A 832 3.06 -21.03 -38.90
N ALA A 833 2.34 -19.95 -38.58
CA ALA A 833 2.83 -18.81 -37.81
C ALA A 833 3.01 -19.11 -36.30
N GLN A 834 2.67 -20.33 -35.85
CA GLN A 834 2.86 -20.79 -34.48
C GLN A 834 2.27 -19.83 -33.43
N ASP A 835 1.06 -19.31 -33.67
CA ASP A 835 0.32 -18.47 -32.73
C ASP A 835 -0.23 -19.29 -31.57
N ARG A 836 0.60 -19.42 -30.53
CA ARG A 836 0.28 -20.13 -29.29
C ARG A 836 -1.00 -19.65 -28.61
N ALA A 837 -1.30 -18.35 -28.69
CA ALA A 837 -2.50 -17.81 -28.07
C ALA A 837 -3.75 -18.27 -28.83
N ARG A 838 -3.71 -18.19 -30.16
CA ARG A 838 -4.78 -18.66 -31.04
C ARG A 838 -4.97 -20.17 -31.02
N GLY A 839 -3.86 -20.93 -31.00
CA GLY A 839 -3.86 -22.37 -30.77
C GLY A 839 -4.56 -22.74 -29.46
N GLY A 840 -4.25 -22.02 -28.39
CA GLY A 840 -4.96 -22.13 -27.11
C GLY A 840 -6.46 -21.88 -27.23
N ARG A 841 -6.88 -20.79 -27.89
CA ARG A 841 -8.31 -20.45 -28.07
C ARG A 841 -9.08 -21.49 -28.87
N LEU A 842 -8.49 -22.04 -29.94
CA LEU A 842 -9.17 -23.07 -30.73
C LEU A 842 -9.25 -24.39 -29.96
N LEU A 843 -8.18 -24.77 -29.27
CA LEU A 843 -8.20 -25.94 -28.38
C LEU A 843 -9.23 -25.79 -27.26
N ALA A 844 -9.32 -24.62 -26.62
CA ALA A 844 -10.31 -24.34 -25.59
C ALA A 844 -11.74 -24.44 -26.13
N ARG A 845 -12.01 -23.95 -27.35
CA ARG A 845 -13.32 -24.13 -28.01
C ARG A 845 -13.64 -25.59 -28.31
N ALA A 846 -12.67 -26.35 -28.84
CA ALA A 846 -12.85 -27.78 -29.10
C ALA A 846 -13.10 -28.56 -27.80
N ALA A 847 -12.34 -28.26 -26.74
CA ALA A 847 -12.50 -28.86 -25.42
C ALA A 847 -13.84 -28.50 -24.76
N ALA A 848 -14.26 -27.23 -24.82
CA ALA A 848 -15.56 -26.79 -24.30
C ALA A 848 -16.72 -27.47 -25.05
N LYS A 849 -16.63 -27.57 -26.38
CA LYS A 849 -17.63 -28.27 -27.20
C LYS A 849 -17.71 -29.76 -26.89
N MET A 850 -16.56 -30.44 -26.77
CA MET A 850 -16.49 -31.87 -26.45
C MET A 850 -17.03 -32.17 -25.04
N THR A 851 -16.70 -31.34 -24.06
CA THR A 851 -17.08 -31.56 -22.66
C THR A 851 -18.47 -31.01 -22.31
N GLY A 852 -19.03 -30.14 -23.14
CA GLY A 852 -20.28 -29.43 -22.83
C GLY A 852 -20.16 -28.45 -21.65
N LEU A 853 -18.93 -28.08 -21.27
CA LEU A 853 -18.70 -27.06 -20.25
C LEU A 853 -19.05 -25.67 -20.81
N PRO A 854 -19.63 -24.77 -20.00
CA PRO A 854 -19.95 -23.40 -20.44
C PRO A 854 -18.70 -22.59 -20.79
N GLY A 855 -17.53 -23.01 -20.30
CA GLY A 855 -16.23 -22.40 -20.57
C GLY A 855 -15.23 -22.67 -19.45
N PHE A 856 -14.11 -21.93 -19.50
CA PHE A 856 -12.99 -22.04 -18.57
C PHE A 856 -12.76 -20.70 -17.85
N SER A 857 -12.40 -20.78 -16.56
CA SER A 857 -12.13 -19.63 -15.69
C SER A 857 -10.67 -19.19 -15.70
N ALA A 858 -9.78 -20.06 -16.17
CA ALA A 858 -8.40 -19.72 -16.46
C ALA A 858 -7.79 -20.74 -17.42
N ALA A 859 -6.70 -20.37 -18.06
CA ALA A 859 -5.87 -21.28 -18.83
C ALA A 859 -4.39 -21.06 -18.53
N ALA A 860 -3.63 -22.14 -18.52
CA ALA A 860 -2.17 -22.09 -18.48
C ALA A 860 -1.60 -22.91 -19.63
N LEU A 861 -0.82 -22.27 -20.48
CA LEU A 861 -0.03 -22.90 -21.52
C LEU A 861 1.42 -23.01 -21.01
N VAL A 862 1.94 -24.24 -21.01
CA VAL A 862 3.27 -24.57 -20.51
C VAL A 862 4.07 -25.21 -21.63
N ASP A 863 5.29 -24.74 -21.85
CA ASP A 863 6.24 -25.45 -22.70
C ASP A 863 6.94 -26.57 -21.90
N PHE A 864 7.22 -27.70 -22.55
CA PHE A 864 7.85 -28.83 -21.86
C PHE A 864 9.23 -28.48 -21.28
N TYR A 865 9.95 -27.53 -21.87
CA TYR A 865 11.23 -27.05 -21.35
C TYR A 865 11.07 -26.18 -20.11
N GLY A 866 10.09 -25.29 -20.07
CA GLY A 866 9.76 -24.53 -18.87
C GLY A 866 9.28 -25.42 -17.73
N PHE A 867 8.68 -26.57 -18.06
CA PHE A 867 8.38 -27.61 -17.08
C PHE A 867 9.65 -28.14 -16.38
N THR A 868 10.73 -28.35 -17.14
CA THR A 868 12.02 -28.78 -16.57
C THR A 868 12.63 -27.72 -15.66
N GLU A 869 12.49 -26.44 -16.00
CA GLU A 869 12.97 -25.31 -15.20
C GLU A 869 12.20 -25.17 -13.88
N ILE A 870 10.88 -25.39 -13.89
CA ILE A 870 10.07 -25.38 -12.66
C ILE A 870 10.50 -26.52 -11.73
N VAL A 871 10.66 -27.74 -12.25
CA VAL A 871 11.11 -28.91 -11.46
C VAL A 871 12.55 -28.72 -10.99
N ALA A 872 13.44 -28.14 -11.80
CA ALA A 872 14.81 -27.83 -11.42
C ALA A 872 14.86 -26.77 -10.31
N ALA A 873 14.02 -25.73 -10.38
CA ALA A 873 13.88 -24.72 -9.34
C ALA A 873 13.39 -25.31 -8.01
N LEU A 874 12.57 -26.37 -8.07
CA LEU A 874 12.15 -27.17 -6.92
C LEU A 874 13.18 -28.22 -6.48
N GLY A 875 14.33 -28.37 -7.15
CA GLY A 875 15.31 -29.40 -6.81
C GLY A 875 14.79 -30.83 -7.03
N GLY A 876 13.93 -31.02 -8.02
CA GLY A 876 13.28 -32.29 -8.35
C GLY A 876 11.88 -32.45 -7.74
N VAL A 877 11.22 -33.55 -8.08
CA VAL A 877 9.89 -33.93 -7.59
C VAL A 877 9.85 -35.42 -7.27
N ASP A 878 9.05 -35.82 -6.29
CA ASP A 878 8.85 -37.22 -5.93
C ASP A 878 7.73 -37.80 -6.80
N MET A 879 8.04 -38.78 -7.63
CA MET A 879 7.13 -39.44 -8.57
C MET A 879 7.10 -40.95 -8.29
N CYS A 880 5.93 -41.57 -8.31
CA CYS A 880 5.77 -43.01 -8.08
C CYS A 880 5.49 -43.73 -9.39
N VAL A 881 6.43 -44.59 -9.78
CA VAL A 881 6.32 -45.43 -10.96
C VAL A 881 5.55 -46.69 -10.59
N ASP A 882 4.42 -46.91 -11.23
CA ASP A 882 3.50 -48.01 -10.92
C ASP A 882 3.75 -49.25 -11.79
N ALA A 883 4.37 -49.07 -12.95
CA ALA A 883 4.81 -50.14 -13.84
C ALA A 883 6.17 -49.79 -14.45
N GLU A 884 7.04 -50.80 -14.59
CA GLU A 884 8.37 -50.60 -15.18
C GLU A 884 8.25 -49.92 -16.56
N THR A 885 8.82 -48.73 -16.68
CA THR A 885 8.64 -47.87 -17.85
C THR A 885 9.96 -47.71 -18.58
N HIS A 886 10.01 -48.17 -19.83
CA HIS A 886 11.18 -48.08 -20.69
C HIS A 886 11.11 -46.83 -21.57
N SER A 887 12.07 -45.92 -21.44
CA SER A 887 12.09 -44.73 -22.29
C SER A 887 12.50 -45.07 -23.71
N THR A 888 11.57 -44.83 -24.65
CA THR A 888 11.86 -44.98 -26.08
C THR A 888 12.74 -43.87 -26.65
N ALA A 889 12.99 -42.80 -25.88
CA ALA A 889 13.79 -41.66 -26.30
C ALA A 889 15.21 -41.67 -25.71
N SER A 890 15.33 -42.06 -24.44
CA SER A 890 16.60 -42.01 -23.69
C SER A 890 17.21 -43.39 -23.42
N GLY A 891 16.44 -44.47 -23.59
CA GLY A 891 16.84 -45.83 -23.21
C GLY A 891 16.85 -46.07 -21.69
N VAL A 892 16.47 -45.08 -20.89
CA VAL A 892 16.40 -45.19 -19.42
C VAL A 892 15.23 -46.10 -19.02
N VAL A 893 15.47 -46.98 -18.05
CA VAL A 893 14.44 -47.80 -17.42
C VAL A 893 14.06 -47.18 -16.08
N TYR A 894 12.78 -46.87 -15.92
CA TYR A 894 12.23 -46.38 -14.66
C TYR A 894 11.60 -47.57 -13.90
N PRO A 895 12.23 -48.04 -12.81
CA PRO A 895 11.73 -49.17 -12.03
C PRO A 895 10.48 -48.79 -11.23
N VAL A 896 9.65 -49.78 -10.89
CA VAL A 896 8.48 -49.61 -10.01
C VAL A 896 8.94 -49.09 -8.64
N GLY A 897 8.22 -48.09 -8.13
CA GLY A 897 8.50 -47.45 -6.84
C GLY A 897 8.56 -45.93 -6.92
N CYS A 898 8.53 -45.28 -5.75
CA CYS A 898 8.65 -43.83 -5.64
C CYS A 898 10.11 -43.39 -5.68
N GLN A 899 10.41 -42.47 -6.59
CA GLN A 899 11.77 -41.97 -6.81
C GLN A 899 11.78 -40.46 -7.05
N ARG A 900 12.89 -39.83 -6.65
CA ARG A 900 13.12 -38.40 -6.88
C ARG A 900 13.56 -38.18 -8.32
N MET A 901 12.73 -37.51 -9.11
CA MET A 901 13.03 -37.19 -10.50
C MET A 901 13.45 -35.71 -10.64
N ASN A 902 14.54 -35.46 -11.35
CA ASN A 902 14.92 -34.11 -11.79
C ASN A 902 14.08 -33.67 -13.01
N GLY A 903 14.21 -32.42 -13.46
CA GLY A 903 13.38 -31.88 -14.55
C GLY A 903 13.43 -32.72 -15.84
N THR A 904 14.61 -33.17 -16.24
CA THR A 904 14.80 -33.99 -17.44
C THR A 904 14.20 -35.39 -17.30
N SER A 905 14.43 -36.05 -16.16
CA SER A 905 13.93 -37.41 -15.89
C SER A 905 12.41 -37.41 -15.73
N ALA A 906 11.86 -36.40 -15.05
CA ALA A 906 10.43 -36.22 -14.90
C ALA A 906 9.77 -35.97 -16.27
N LEU A 907 10.34 -35.11 -17.10
CA LEU A 907 9.83 -34.87 -18.45
C LEU A 907 9.90 -36.11 -19.34
N ASP A 908 11.01 -36.86 -19.27
CA ASP A 908 11.18 -38.10 -20.03
C ASP A 908 10.15 -39.15 -19.60
N TYR A 909 9.94 -39.35 -18.29
CA TYR A 909 8.95 -40.28 -17.76
C TYR A 909 7.51 -39.92 -18.18
N VAL A 910 7.12 -38.65 -18.10
CA VAL A 910 5.74 -38.22 -18.45
C VAL A 910 5.47 -38.16 -19.95
N ARG A 911 6.50 -38.39 -20.78
CA ARG A 911 6.38 -38.53 -22.23
C ARG A 911 6.18 -39.98 -22.68
N GLN A 912 6.46 -40.96 -21.82
CA GLN A 912 6.39 -42.36 -22.21
C GLN A 912 4.94 -42.83 -22.40
N ARG A 913 4.75 -43.60 -23.47
CA ARG A 913 3.46 -44.22 -23.84
C ARG A 913 3.61 -45.58 -24.51
N LYS A 914 4.68 -45.78 -25.30
CA LYS A 914 4.86 -46.94 -26.18
C LYS A 914 5.26 -48.22 -25.43
N SER A 915 5.90 -48.07 -24.27
CA SER A 915 6.38 -49.16 -23.43
C SER A 915 5.32 -49.66 -22.43
N LEU A 916 4.10 -49.11 -22.46
CA LEU A 916 3.07 -49.31 -21.43
C LEU A 916 1.82 -49.94 -22.05
N ALA A 917 1.26 -50.93 -21.36
CA ALA A 917 0.12 -51.72 -21.84
C ALA A 917 -1.14 -50.89 -22.14
N THR A 918 -1.33 -49.76 -21.45
CA THR A 918 -2.48 -48.85 -21.64
C THR A 918 -2.18 -47.61 -22.48
N GLY A 919 -1.00 -47.56 -23.12
CA GLY A 919 -0.69 -46.56 -24.15
C GLY A 919 -0.78 -45.10 -23.66
N ASP A 920 -1.58 -44.29 -24.36
CA ASP A 920 -1.75 -42.85 -24.09
C ASP A 920 -2.38 -42.57 -22.71
N TYR A 921 -3.22 -43.47 -22.20
CA TYR A 921 -3.85 -43.36 -20.89
C TYR A 921 -2.84 -43.46 -19.73
N ALA A 922 -1.79 -44.27 -19.88
CA ALA A 922 -0.70 -44.29 -18.91
C ALA A 922 0.06 -42.95 -18.88
N ARG A 923 0.30 -42.36 -20.06
CA ARG A 923 0.95 -41.05 -20.18
C ARG A 923 0.15 -39.95 -19.49
N GLN A 924 -1.16 -39.94 -19.70
CA GLN A 924 -2.08 -38.99 -19.06
C GLN A 924 -2.00 -39.08 -17.53
N ARG A 925 -1.99 -40.30 -16.99
CA ARG A 925 -1.78 -40.53 -15.56
C ARG A 925 -0.42 -40.02 -15.08
N HIS A 926 0.67 -40.24 -15.82
CA HIS A 926 1.99 -39.69 -15.46
C HIS A 926 1.98 -38.17 -15.43
N GLN A 927 1.31 -37.51 -16.39
CA GLN A 927 1.15 -36.05 -16.44
C GLN A 927 0.33 -35.53 -15.24
N GLN A 928 -0.74 -36.23 -14.85
CA GLN A 928 -1.53 -35.89 -13.67
C GLN A 928 -0.72 -36.02 -12.36
N GLN A 929 0.02 -37.12 -12.20
CA GLN A 929 0.91 -37.34 -11.06
C GLN A 929 1.95 -36.22 -10.96
N LEU A 930 2.50 -35.79 -12.09
CA LEU A 930 3.52 -34.75 -12.14
C LEU A 930 3.01 -33.38 -11.68
N ILE A 931 1.82 -32.97 -12.12
CA ILE A 931 1.19 -31.72 -11.65
C ILE A 931 0.96 -31.77 -10.14
N LYS A 932 0.47 -32.91 -9.63
CA LYS A 932 0.26 -33.11 -8.20
C LYS A 932 1.58 -33.17 -7.41
N ALA A 933 2.63 -33.78 -7.97
CA ALA A 933 3.96 -33.86 -7.37
C ALA A 933 4.62 -32.47 -7.28
N ILE A 934 4.46 -31.63 -8.30
CA ILE A 934 4.88 -30.21 -8.23
C ILE A 934 4.14 -29.48 -7.12
N ALA A 935 2.81 -29.64 -7.02
CA ALA A 935 2.03 -28.99 -5.97
C ALA A 935 2.45 -29.47 -4.58
N ARG A 936 2.69 -30.78 -4.42
CA ARG A 936 3.18 -31.41 -3.18
C ARG A 936 4.57 -30.88 -2.81
N GLU A 937 5.51 -30.84 -3.75
CA GLU A 937 6.87 -30.37 -3.49
C GLU A 937 6.91 -28.88 -3.16
N ALA A 938 6.17 -28.05 -3.91
CA ALA A 938 6.05 -26.63 -3.63
C ALA A 938 5.49 -26.37 -2.22
N ARG A 939 4.57 -27.20 -1.74
CA ARG A 939 4.06 -27.11 -0.37
C ARG A 939 5.07 -27.61 0.67
N ARG A 940 5.76 -28.72 0.39
CA ARG A 940 6.76 -29.32 1.29
C ARG A 940 7.90 -28.37 1.61
N GLN A 941 8.33 -27.58 0.64
CA GLN A 941 9.47 -26.66 0.80
C GLN A 941 9.18 -25.42 1.65
N ASN A 942 7.95 -25.26 2.16
CA ASN A 942 7.55 -24.11 2.97
C ASN A 942 7.99 -22.78 2.34
N LEU A 943 7.60 -22.55 1.08
CA LEU A 943 8.01 -21.39 0.29
C LEU A 943 7.69 -20.04 0.94
N ALA A 944 6.77 -20.02 1.91
CA ALA A 944 6.47 -18.86 2.74
C ALA A 944 7.63 -18.46 3.68
N GLY A 945 8.55 -19.37 3.99
CA GLY A 945 9.69 -19.17 4.88
C GLY A 945 11.03 -18.87 4.20
N ASP A 946 11.14 -19.08 2.88
CA ASP A 946 12.36 -18.82 2.09
C ASP A 946 12.06 -17.90 0.90
N PRO A 947 12.20 -16.57 1.07
CA PRO A 947 11.87 -15.61 0.02
C PRO A 947 12.78 -15.73 -1.21
N THR A 948 14.00 -16.27 -1.07
CA THR A 948 14.92 -16.43 -2.20
C THR A 948 14.54 -17.61 -3.09
N ARG A 949 14.06 -18.71 -2.49
CA ARG A 949 13.53 -19.84 -3.24
C ARG A 949 12.18 -19.53 -3.87
N LEU A 950 11.29 -18.85 -3.14
CA LEU A 950 10.02 -18.39 -3.69
C LEU A 950 10.26 -17.53 -4.94
N ASP A 951 11.18 -16.56 -4.87
CA ASP A 951 11.58 -15.74 -6.01
C ASP A 951 12.11 -16.55 -7.20
N ARG A 952 12.94 -17.57 -6.94
CA ARG A 952 13.47 -18.48 -7.98
C ARG A 952 12.36 -19.27 -8.69
N ILE A 953 11.43 -19.84 -7.91
CA ILE A 953 10.34 -20.66 -8.43
C ILE A 953 9.33 -19.80 -9.20
N VAL A 954 8.99 -18.61 -8.68
CA VAL A 954 8.09 -17.67 -9.35
C VAL A 954 8.68 -17.18 -10.67
N ARG A 955 10.00 -16.94 -10.75
CA ARG A 955 10.66 -16.59 -12.02
C ARG A 955 10.68 -17.74 -13.01
N ALA A 956 11.00 -18.95 -12.56
CA ALA A 956 10.98 -20.13 -13.41
C ALA A 956 9.56 -20.35 -13.98
N ALA A 957 8.54 -20.25 -13.12
CA ALA A 957 7.14 -20.32 -13.52
C ALA A 957 6.72 -19.17 -14.45
N GLY A 958 7.10 -17.92 -14.17
CA GLY A 958 6.74 -16.76 -15.00
C GLY A 958 7.34 -16.78 -16.40
N ALA A 959 8.56 -17.34 -16.55
CA ALA A 959 9.21 -17.53 -17.85
C ALA A 959 8.60 -18.69 -18.66
N ALA A 960 8.19 -19.76 -17.96
CA ALA A 960 7.67 -21.01 -18.53
C ALA A 960 6.17 -20.98 -18.87
N LEU A 961 5.39 -20.17 -18.14
CA LEU A 961 3.93 -20.16 -18.22
C LEU A 961 3.44 -18.96 -19.02
N THR A 962 2.53 -19.23 -19.95
CA THR A 962 1.62 -18.21 -20.47
C THR A 962 0.26 -18.45 -19.85
N VAL A 963 -0.31 -17.43 -19.22
CA VAL A 963 -1.57 -17.59 -18.47
C VAL A 963 -2.63 -16.60 -18.92
N THR A 964 -3.86 -17.11 -18.92
CA THR A 964 -5.09 -16.33 -18.97
C THR A 964 -5.78 -16.51 -17.64
N THR A 965 -5.81 -15.44 -16.86
CA THR A 965 -6.66 -15.31 -15.67
C THR A 965 -7.59 -14.15 -15.96
N GLY A 966 -8.86 -14.23 -15.56
CA GLY A 966 -9.84 -13.20 -15.89
C GLY A 966 -9.58 -11.85 -15.24
N PRO A 967 -10.53 -11.29 -14.47
CA PRO A 967 -10.34 -9.98 -13.85
C PRO A 967 -9.28 -9.91 -12.75
N VAL A 968 -8.67 -11.05 -12.44
CA VAL A 968 -7.77 -11.26 -11.31
C VAL A 968 -6.35 -11.43 -11.85
N SER A 969 -5.35 -10.82 -11.20
CA SER A 969 -3.96 -10.99 -11.62
C SER A 969 -3.51 -12.46 -11.47
N PRO A 970 -2.56 -12.97 -12.28
CA PRO A 970 -2.09 -14.34 -12.17
C PRO A 970 -1.63 -14.73 -10.77
N THR A 971 -1.00 -13.79 -10.07
CA THR A 971 -0.57 -13.96 -8.67
C THR A 971 -1.77 -14.09 -7.73
N GLN A 972 -2.77 -13.22 -7.84
CA GLN A 972 -4.00 -13.32 -7.04
C GLN A 972 -4.81 -14.59 -7.34
N PHE A 973 -4.82 -15.05 -8.59
CA PHE A 973 -5.49 -16.28 -9.00
C PHE A 973 -4.78 -17.51 -8.41
N LEU A 974 -3.45 -17.58 -8.50
CA LEU A 974 -2.63 -18.63 -7.89
C LEU A 974 -2.73 -18.63 -6.35
N PHE A 975 -2.67 -17.45 -5.73
CA PHE A 975 -2.96 -17.30 -4.30
C PHE A 975 -4.41 -17.61 -3.97
N GLY A 976 -5.36 -17.62 -4.91
CA GLY A 976 -6.71 -18.10 -4.67
C GLY A 976 -6.76 -19.62 -4.42
N LEU A 977 -5.84 -20.37 -5.03
CA LEU A 977 -5.79 -21.83 -5.02
C LEU A 977 -4.96 -22.43 -3.88
N HIS A 978 -4.18 -21.62 -3.14
CA HIS A 978 -3.29 -22.10 -2.06
C HIS A 978 -4.00 -22.86 -0.93
N ARG A 979 -5.32 -22.73 -0.81
CA ARG A 979 -6.12 -23.40 0.23
C ARG A 979 -6.38 -24.86 -0.08
N ILE A 980 -6.18 -25.29 -1.32
CA ILE A 980 -6.40 -26.67 -1.75
C ILE A 980 -5.14 -27.47 -1.40
N PRO A 981 -5.20 -28.38 -0.42
CA PRO A 981 -4.06 -29.21 -0.09
C PRO A 981 -3.78 -30.16 -1.27
N PRO A 982 -2.52 -30.40 -1.68
CA PRO A 982 -2.17 -31.31 -2.77
C PRO A 982 -2.76 -32.71 -2.61
N GLU A 983 -2.96 -33.14 -1.37
CA GLU A 983 -3.57 -34.44 -1.02
C GLU A 983 -5.05 -34.52 -1.43
N LYS A 984 -5.76 -33.39 -1.52
CA LYS A 984 -7.15 -33.28 -1.99
C LYS A 984 -7.26 -32.95 -3.49
N ILE A 985 -6.17 -33.10 -4.24
CA ILE A 985 -6.22 -33.12 -5.71
C ILE A 985 -6.47 -34.57 -6.13
N ILE A 986 -7.71 -34.85 -6.52
CA ILE A 986 -8.18 -36.17 -6.93
C ILE A 986 -7.88 -36.32 -8.43
N LEU A 987 -7.15 -37.37 -8.78
CA LEU A 987 -6.75 -37.67 -10.15
C LEU A 987 -7.80 -38.58 -10.79
N VAL A 988 -8.50 -38.10 -11.81
CA VAL A 988 -9.59 -38.84 -12.45
C VAL A 988 -9.17 -39.21 -13.88
N ARG A 989 -9.34 -40.48 -14.23
CA ARG A 989 -9.15 -41.00 -15.59
C ARG A 989 -10.38 -40.70 -16.41
N THR A 990 -10.16 -40.24 -17.63
CA THR A 990 -11.21 -40.14 -18.65
C THR A 990 -11.29 -41.46 -19.39
N ALA A 991 -12.47 -42.08 -19.40
CA ALA A 991 -12.72 -43.38 -20.02
C ALA A 991 -12.72 -43.27 -21.56
N GLY A 992 -12.16 -44.26 -22.25
CA GLY A 992 -11.94 -44.19 -23.69
C GLY A 992 -11.05 -45.30 -24.20
N HIS A 993 -11.13 -45.53 -25.52
CA HIS A 993 -10.43 -46.60 -26.21
C HIS A 993 -9.91 -46.14 -27.58
N SER A 994 -8.89 -46.83 -28.08
CA SER A 994 -8.39 -46.61 -29.43
C SER A 994 -9.37 -47.16 -30.46
N ILE A 995 -9.59 -46.41 -31.55
CA ILE A 995 -10.45 -46.84 -32.64
C ILE A 995 -9.81 -48.08 -33.31
N PRO A 996 -10.54 -49.22 -33.41
CA PRO A 996 -10.03 -50.42 -34.04
C PRO A 996 -9.63 -50.15 -35.50
N HIS A 997 -8.44 -50.61 -35.89
CA HIS A 997 -7.93 -50.46 -37.26
C HIS A 997 -7.23 -51.75 -37.71
N PRO A 998 -7.37 -52.16 -38.99
CA PRO A 998 -6.73 -53.38 -39.49
C PRO A 998 -5.20 -53.38 -39.32
N PRO A 999 -4.55 -54.54 -39.10
CA PRO A 999 -3.10 -54.64 -39.04
C PRO A 999 -2.44 -54.03 -40.29
N GLY A 1000 -1.46 -53.14 -40.10
CA GLY A 1000 -0.77 -52.45 -41.20
C GLY A 1000 -1.42 -51.15 -41.69
N THR A 1001 -2.58 -50.76 -41.15
CA THR A 1001 -3.21 -49.46 -41.43
C THR A 1001 -2.80 -48.39 -40.40
N PRO A 1002 -2.80 -47.09 -40.76
CA PRO A 1002 -2.41 -46.03 -39.83
C PRO A 1002 -3.40 -45.87 -38.68
N TYR A 1003 -2.89 -45.53 -37.49
CA TYR A 1003 -3.67 -45.24 -36.29
C TYR A 1003 -4.73 -44.15 -36.53
N LEU A 1004 -6.00 -44.47 -36.26
CA LEU A 1004 -7.16 -43.62 -36.59
C LEU A 1004 -7.55 -42.62 -35.50
N GLY A 1005 -7.14 -42.82 -34.24
CA GLY A 1005 -7.48 -41.96 -33.10
C GLY A 1005 -8.14 -42.71 -31.95
N GLU A 1006 -8.73 -41.96 -31.01
CA GLU A 1006 -9.45 -42.48 -29.84
C GLU A 1006 -10.91 -42.01 -29.82
N GLU A 1007 -11.76 -42.81 -29.22
CA GLU A 1007 -13.16 -42.49 -28.91
C GLU A 1007 -13.39 -42.56 -27.40
N LEU A 1008 -14.25 -41.68 -26.89
CA LEU A 1008 -14.61 -41.65 -25.47
C LEU A 1008 -15.72 -42.64 -25.16
N GLU A 1009 -15.62 -43.29 -24.01
CA GLU A 1009 -16.66 -44.19 -23.50
C GLU A 1009 -17.79 -43.38 -22.81
N PRO A 1010 -19.01 -43.94 -22.67
CA PRO A 1010 -20.13 -43.26 -22.00
C PRO A 1010 -19.77 -42.64 -20.64
N GLU A 1011 -18.95 -43.34 -19.85
CA GLU A 1011 -18.51 -42.92 -18.52
C GLU A 1011 -17.69 -41.60 -18.55
N ALA A 1012 -17.04 -41.26 -19.67
CA ALA A 1012 -16.38 -39.98 -19.83
C ALA A 1012 -17.38 -38.82 -19.99
N PHE A 1013 -18.52 -39.06 -20.64
CA PHE A 1013 -19.58 -38.07 -20.74
C PHE A 1013 -20.32 -37.91 -19.41
N ASP A 1014 -20.46 -38.97 -18.63
CA ASP A 1014 -20.96 -38.91 -17.25
C ASP A 1014 -20.04 -38.09 -16.35
N LEU A 1015 -18.70 -38.23 -16.49
CA LEU A 1015 -17.73 -37.36 -15.83
C LEU A 1015 -17.97 -35.90 -16.19
N PHE A 1016 -18.09 -35.57 -17.49
CA PHE A 1016 -18.29 -34.19 -17.93
C PHE A 1016 -19.63 -33.61 -17.46
N ALA A 1017 -20.69 -34.42 -17.45
CA ALA A 1017 -21.98 -34.03 -16.88
C ALA A 1017 -21.85 -33.76 -15.37
N ALA A 1018 -21.12 -34.60 -14.64
CA ALA A 1018 -20.87 -34.38 -13.22
C ALA A 1018 -20.10 -33.06 -12.98
N VAL A 1019 -19.14 -32.70 -13.84
CA VAL A 1019 -18.40 -31.42 -13.75
C VAL A 1019 -19.35 -30.24 -13.94
N ARG A 1020 -20.21 -30.31 -14.95
CA ARG A 1020 -21.18 -29.24 -15.25
C ARG A 1020 -22.22 -29.07 -14.14
N ASP A 1021 -22.69 -30.17 -13.59
CA ASP A 1021 -23.78 -30.20 -12.61
C ASP A 1021 -23.29 -30.05 -11.16
N GLY A 1022 -21.96 -30.01 -10.93
CA GLY A 1022 -21.36 -29.91 -9.60
C GLY A 1022 -21.49 -31.18 -8.75
N ARG A 1023 -21.52 -32.37 -9.39
CA ARG A 1023 -21.74 -33.68 -8.75
C ARG A 1023 -20.51 -34.61 -8.81
N LEU A 1024 -19.29 -34.06 -8.83
CA LEU A 1024 -18.09 -34.89 -8.97
C LEU A 1024 -17.82 -35.81 -7.78
N ASP A 1025 -18.16 -35.40 -6.56
CA ASP A 1025 -18.00 -36.24 -5.37
C ASP A 1025 -18.80 -37.55 -5.52
N ASP A 1026 -20.05 -37.45 -6.01
CA ASP A 1026 -20.91 -38.61 -6.27
C ASP A 1026 -20.37 -39.48 -7.42
N PHE A 1027 -19.87 -38.84 -8.49
CA PHE A 1027 -19.28 -39.55 -9.63
C PHE A 1027 -18.06 -40.37 -9.21
N VAL A 1028 -17.14 -39.77 -8.45
CA VAL A 1028 -15.91 -40.42 -7.96
C VAL A 1028 -16.23 -41.55 -6.99
N ALA A 1029 -17.27 -41.40 -6.15
CA ALA A 1029 -17.71 -42.45 -5.23
C ALA A 1029 -18.33 -43.66 -5.98
N THR A 1030 -19.05 -43.42 -7.07
CA THR A 1030 -19.71 -44.47 -7.87
C THR A 1030 -18.80 -45.10 -8.92
N HIS A 1031 -17.72 -44.43 -9.33
CA HIS A 1031 -16.75 -44.90 -10.33
C HIS A 1031 -15.32 -44.99 -9.76
N PRO A 1032 -15.08 -45.75 -8.67
CA PRO A 1032 -13.78 -45.81 -8.02
C PRO A 1032 -12.66 -46.36 -8.94
N HIS A 1033 -13.02 -47.14 -9.96
CA HIS A 1033 -12.09 -47.69 -10.95
C HIS A 1033 -11.52 -46.63 -11.91
N LEU A 1034 -12.16 -45.45 -12.02
CA LEU A 1034 -11.66 -44.31 -12.80
C LEU A 1034 -10.79 -43.36 -11.97
N VAL A 1035 -10.67 -43.59 -10.67
CA VAL A 1035 -9.82 -42.76 -9.79
C VAL A 1035 -8.42 -43.34 -9.80
N ASN A 1036 -7.44 -42.57 -10.29
CA ASN A 1036 -6.06 -43.00 -10.30
C ASN A 1036 -5.52 -43.05 -8.86
N GLN A 1037 -5.20 -44.26 -8.39
CA GLN A 1037 -4.48 -44.44 -7.13
C GLN A 1037 -3.00 -44.12 -7.34
N GLU A 1038 -2.42 -43.37 -6.40
CA GLU A 1038 -0.97 -43.32 -6.24
C GLU A 1038 -0.59 -44.60 -5.50
N GLY A 1039 0.24 -45.43 -6.13
CA GLY A 1039 0.63 -46.75 -5.61
C GLY A 1039 1.27 -46.72 -4.23
#